data_AF-A0A6G6K1F3-F1
#
_entry.id   AF-A0A6G6K1F3-F1
#
_cell.length_a   1.000
_cell.length_b   1.000
_cell.length_c   1.000
_cell.angle_alpha   90.00
_cell.angle_beta   90.00
_cell.angle_gamma   90.00
#
_symmetry.space_group_name_H-M   'P 1'
#
loop_
_entity.id
_entity.type
_entity.pdbx_description
1 polymer ?
#
loop_
_entity_poly.entity_id
_entity_poly.type
_entity_poly.pdbx_seq_one_letter_code
_entity_poly.pdbx_strand_id
1 'polypeptide(L)'
;MIFLALALAALVYWMSWALDRVEVAMTEKKHGKAAAAHTIGPVPTSMRRLSPAAWQEGSRFLRPATDEEAFLHGPFEKENLGGAEAVGRALPFTSNVPSVPILMRAGTNALHTFDLPRAERCFRTAVSEDAQCAGAWLGLAIASETRPGRADYFLDRAEAATGKSPLELSWITAYRSFFSSAENGELAGRFSALAGAFDSIASAQEQDPAARLFAIRYRILAHHLADATLPDAAATDALLNALANDVGVQQVAHYGVLLWLKTDARRALEHANQLFPEAPVTRRLAAAPREALGEWTAANSLLSASFGSVDDPEEFENIRLLAWALYHQGNTSGALKLADELRSLPRLPRFTSDQQPDADQGDLFIEARRLRAQLMMAAGKWEDLARSDALTALDEAGCKFASAQTHYWRAIAYAALGFAQNANNQLDELRQVTEEISGDTALDRHRALAQGMTRGAEAFIELASGHVSPYVGDIIDVPAVALAPFLAKAGDRAQAQQLLEKDLLNQPASKPLTAMLQAAKDGKPIVTPTESTAGDPGPSIVLANPQSAPGFTLPDETGSTVGMEKWAGQPVLVIFQAGGARAEDAAPLKELRTHAPSFAHFGIPIVVVSTEEATMLLEALGLTGTPSPKLPFNMLSDRQQFAFKSWGCYDNYLEKPVHGAFLVDREGNILWSNISHQSCVRPEYLLLESQRLLALQKEKENPPADQGNPSTPTQGAGAEAAAAPAAPAAPAAPAAPAAPSATDAPAEAPKSN
;
A
#
# COMPACT_ATOMS: atom_id res chain seq x y z
N MET A 1 56.48 -15.40 -34.84
CA MET A 1 55.73 -14.32 -35.53
C MET A 1 54.25 -14.30 -35.16
N ILE A 2 53.46 -15.36 -35.40
CA ILE A 2 52.00 -15.37 -35.16
C ILE A 2 51.58 -14.85 -33.76
N PHE A 3 52.20 -15.35 -32.69
CA PHE A 3 51.94 -14.85 -31.31
C PHE A 3 52.21 -13.35 -31.12
N LEU A 4 53.20 -12.79 -31.82
CA LEU A 4 53.50 -11.35 -31.75
C LEU A 4 52.42 -10.52 -32.45
N ALA A 5 51.88 -11.01 -33.57
CA ALA A 5 50.76 -10.37 -34.27
C ALA A 5 49.46 -10.41 -33.46
N LEU A 6 49.18 -11.54 -32.77
CA LEU A 6 48.03 -11.66 -31.86
C LEU A 6 48.17 -10.71 -30.65
N ALA A 7 49.36 -10.59 -30.06
CA ALA A 7 49.63 -9.63 -28.98
C ALA A 7 49.44 -8.17 -29.45
N LEU A 8 49.89 -7.84 -30.67
CA LEU A 8 49.68 -6.51 -31.26
C LEU A 8 48.19 -6.21 -31.50
N ALA A 9 47.45 -7.19 -32.04
CA ALA A 9 46.01 -7.05 -32.28
C ALA A 9 45.22 -6.85 -30.98
N ALA A 10 45.55 -7.60 -29.93
CA ALA A 10 44.96 -7.42 -28.60
C ALA A 10 45.28 -6.03 -28.01
N LEU A 11 46.51 -5.55 -28.16
CA LEU A 11 46.90 -4.21 -27.71
C LEU A 11 46.14 -3.10 -28.45
N VAL A 12 46.01 -3.20 -29.78
CA VAL A 12 45.26 -2.25 -30.61
C VAL A 12 43.77 -2.25 -30.25
N TYR A 13 43.17 -3.43 -30.05
CA TYR A 13 41.79 -3.54 -29.59
C TYR A 13 41.57 -2.89 -28.22
N TRP A 14 42.48 -3.14 -27.27
CA TRP A 14 42.39 -2.56 -25.92
C TRP A 14 42.58 -1.04 -25.91
N MET A 15 43.50 -0.52 -26.73
CA MET A 15 43.66 0.93 -26.93
C MET A 15 42.44 1.56 -27.62
N SER A 16 41.84 0.89 -28.61
CA SER A 16 40.61 1.38 -29.25
C SER A 16 39.45 1.46 -28.25
N TRP A 17 39.25 0.40 -27.46
CA TRP A 17 38.22 0.34 -26.42
C TRP A 17 38.44 1.39 -25.31
N ALA A 18 39.69 1.65 -24.93
CA ALA A 18 40.03 2.68 -23.96
C ALA A 18 39.82 4.10 -24.50
N LEU A 19 40.08 4.35 -25.78
CA LEU A 19 39.82 5.64 -26.42
C LEU A 19 38.32 5.92 -26.54
N ASP A 20 37.54 4.92 -26.97
CA ASP A 20 36.08 4.98 -27.08
C ASP A 20 35.43 5.29 -25.71
N ARG A 21 35.88 4.60 -24.65
CA ARG A 21 35.52 4.90 -23.24
C ARG A 21 35.86 6.33 -22.80
N VAL A 22 36.98 6.89 -23.27
CA VAL A 22 37.40 8.27 -22.95
C VAL A 22 36.59 9.30 -23.74
N GLU A 23 36.20 9.02 -24.97
CA GLU A 23 35.34 9.89 -25.78
C GLU A 23 33.88 9.90 -25.28
N VAL A 24 33.36 8.75 -24.83
CA VAL A 24 32.09 8.68 -24.07
C VAL A 24 32.19 9.50 -22.78
N ALA A 25 33.20 9.26 -21.93
CA ALA A 25 33.35 10.01 -20.68
C ALA A 25 33.56 11.53 -20.89
N MET A 26 34.17 11.96 -22.00
CA MET A 26 34.28 13.37 -22.36
C MET A 26 32.98 13.95 -22.92
N THR A 27 32.18 13.18 -23.67
CA THR A 27 30.89 13.65 -24.18
C THR A 27 29.83 13.71 -23.08
N GLU A 28 29.76 12.73 -22.18
CA GLU A 28 28.96 12.79 -20.93
C GLU A 28 29.27 14.07 -20.13
N LYS A 29 30.57 14.33 -19.90
CA LYS A 29 31.06 15.50 -19.15
C LYS A 29 30.88 16.84 -19.88
N LYS A 30 30.53 16.81 -21.18
CA LYS A 30 30.19 17.97 -22.00
C LYS A 30 28.69 18.24 -21.97
N HIS A 31 27.85 17.21 -22.08
CA HIS A 31 26.39 17.32 -21.90
C HIS A 31 26.03 17.72 -20.46
N GLY A 32 26.68 17.11 -19.46
CA GLY A 32 26.57 17.49 -18.04
C GLY A 32 27.09 18.90 -17.69
N LYS A 33 27.66 19.64 -18.66
CA LYS A 33 27.96 21.08 -18.54
C LYS A 33 27.03 21.99 -19.34
N ALA A 34 26.21 21.44 -20.23
CA ALA A 34 25.14 22.17 -20.92
C ALA A 34 23.85 22.20 -20.08
N ALA A 35 23.61 21.17 -19.26
CA ALA A 35 22.45 21.05 -18.36
C ALA A 35 22.54 21.93 -17.09
N ALA A 36 23.01 23.17 -17.21
CA ALA A 36 23.12 24.12 -16.10
C ALA A 36 22.02 25.19 -16.17
N ALA A 37 21.37 25.46 -15.02
CA ALA A 37 20.36 26.50 -14.83
C ALA A 37 18.99 26.31 -15.54
N HIS A 38 18.41 25.10 -15.43
CA HIS A 38 17.05 25.02 -14.90
C HIS A 38 17.14 24.33 -13.53
N THR A 39 16.83 25.06 -12.46
CA THR A 39 16.70 24.46 -11.13
C THR A 39 15.41 23.67 -11.09
N ILE A 40 15.52 22.34 -11.18
CA ILE A 40 14.42 21.43 -10.84
C ILE A 40 14.04 21.75 -9.39
N GLY A 41 12.80 22.18 -9.18
CA GLY A 41 12.26 22.49 -7.87
C GLY A 41 12.07 21.24 -7.02
N PRO A 42 11.73 21.40 -5.72
CA PRO A 42 11.32 20.29 -4.88
C PRO A 42 10.17 19.52 -5.54
N VAL A 43 10.29 18.19 -5.64
CA VAL A 43 9.15 17.34 -5.98
C VAL A 43 8.36 17.13 -4.68
N PRO A 44 7.08 17.56 -4.59
CA PRO A 44 6.33 17.43 -3.35
C PRO A 44 6.20 15.96 -2.92
N THR A 45 6.23 15.72 -1.61
CA THR A 45 6.10 14.37 -1.03
C THR A 45 4.81 13.66 -1.47
N SER A 46 3.80 14.43 -1.88
CA SER A 46 2.51 14.03 -2.43
C SER A 46 2.57 13.38 -3.81
N MET A 47 3.75 13.33 -4.45
CA MET A 47 3.95 12.68 -5.75
C MET A 47 4.47 11.25 -5.68
N ARG A 48 4.73 10.67 -4.50
CA ARG A 48 5.40 9.36 -4.34
C ARG A 48 4.72 8.18 -5.08
N ARG A 49 3.38 8.17 -5.17
CA ARG A 49 2.60 7.19 -5.96
C ARG A 49 2.81 7.31 -7.47
N LEU A 50 3.16 8.49 -7.96
CA LEU A 50 3.57 8.76 -9.34
C LEU A 50 5.11 8.74 -9.44
N SER A 51 5.69 7.55 -9.31
CA SER A 51 7.15 7.32 -9.35
C SER A 51 7.56 6.31 -10.43
N PRO A 52 8.79 6.40 -10.99
CA PRO A 52 9.26 5.48 -12.03
C PRO A 52 9.33 4.01 -11.57
N ALA A 53 9.53 3.76 -10.27
CA ALA A 53 9.47 2.43 -9.68
C ALA A 53 8.14 1.71 -9.95
N ALA A 54 7.02 2.45 -10.04
CA ALA A 54 5.70 1.90 -10.40
C ALA A 54 5.66 1.29 -11.82
N TRP A 55 6.68 1.49 -12.65
CA TRP A 55 6.76 1.06 -14.06
C TRP A 55 7.90 0.07 -14.35
N GLN A 56 8.67 -0.37 -13.33
CA GLN A 56 9.96 -1.04 -13.51
C GLN A 56 10.15 -2.37 -12.73
N GLU A 57 9.16 -2.85 -11.97
CA GLU A 57 9.29 -4.07 -11.17
C GLU A 57 9.00 -5.36 -11.98
N GLY A 58 9.90 -6.36 -11.87
CA GLY A 58 9.87 -7.60 -12.65
C GLY A 58 8.58 -8.44 -12.51
N SER A 59 7.91 -8.41 -11.36
CA SER A 59 6.63 -9.13 -11.14
C SER A 59 5.49 -8.59 -12.01
N ARG A 60 5.59 -7.34 -12.51
CA ARG A 60 4.54 -6.68 -13.32
C ARG A 60 4.53 -7.09 -14.80
N PHE A 61 5.50 -7.91 -15.20
CA PHE A 61 5.59 -8.50 -16.54
C PHE A 61 4.89 -9.87 -16.64
N LEU A 62 4.40 -10.43 -15.53
CA LEU A 62 3.56 -11.63 -15.56
C LEU A 62 2.28 -11.36 -16.36
N ARG A 63 2.09 -12.13 -17.43
CA ARG A 63 0.96 -12.03 -18.35
C ARG A 63 -0.14 -13.04 -17.94
N PRO A 64 -1.39 -12.60 -17.70
CA PRO A 64 -2.53 -13.49 -17.48
C PRO A 64 -2.77 -14.43 -18.68
N ALA A 65 -3.22 -15.65 -18.40
CA ALA A 65 -3.75 -16.58 -19.40
C ALA A 65 -5.27 -16.42 -19.59
N THR A 66 -6.00 -16.02 -18.55
CA THR A 66 -7.48 -15.97 -18.52
C THR A 66 -8.01 -14.60 -18.09
N ASP A 67 -9.28 -14.32 -18.40
CA ASP A 67 -9.99 -13.14 -17.86
C ASP A 67 -10.04 -13.18 -16.31
N GLU A 68 -10.11 -14.38 -15.72
CA GLU A 68 -10.13 -14.55 -14.26
C GLU A 68 -8.80 -14.18 -13.61
N GLU A 69 -7.66 -14.57 -14.20
CA GLU A 69 -6.35 -14.10 -13.76
C GLU A 69 -6.17 -12.59 -14.01
N ALA A 70 -6.70 -12.08 -15.12
CA ALA A 70 -6.66 -10.66 -15.44
C ALA A 70 -7.43 -9.83 -14.40
N PHE A 71 -8.52 -10.34 -13.82
CA PHE A 71 -9.34 -9.68 -12.81
C PHE A 71 -9.30 -10.38 -11.43
N LEU A 72 -8.17 -10.99 -11.07
CA LEU A 72 -8.00 -11.85 -9.87
C LEU A 72 -8.46 -11.25 -8.54
N HIS A 73 -8.36 -9.93 -8.40
CA HIS A 73 -8.78 -9.15 -7.22
C HIS A 73 -9.85 -8.11 -7.58
N GLY A 74 -10.64 -8.38 -8.61
CA GLY A 74 -11.68 -7.51 -9.13
C GLY A 74 -11.16 -6.42 -10.07
N PRO A 75 -11.89 -5.29 -10.21
CA PRO A 75 -13.11 -4.95 -9.46
C PRO A 75 -14.28 -5.87 -9.87
N PHE A 76 -15.02 -6.38 -8.88
CA PHE A 76 -16.09 -7.38 -9.08
C PHE A 76 -17.49 -6.78 -9.31
N GLU A 77 -17.67 -5.48 -9.06
CA GLU A 77 -18.92 -4.75 -9.27
C GLU A 77 -18.87 -3.90 -10.55
N LYS A 78 -20.00 -3.83 -11.28
CA LYS A 78 -20.20 -3.00 -12.48
C LYS A 78 -20.32 -1.52 -12.10
N GLU A 79 -19.78 -0.61 -12.92
CA GLU A 79 -19.83 0.84 -12.64
C GLU A 79 -21.28 1.34 -12.74
N ASN A 80 -21.84 1.83 -11.64
CA ASN A 80 -23.12 2.53 -11.64
C ASN A 80 -22.91 4.03 -11.85
N LEU A 81 -23.15 4.51 -13.08
CA LEU A 81 -22.97 5.92 -13.46
C LEU A 81 -24.03 6.88 -12.86
N GLY A 82 -25.02 6.38 -12.10
CA GLY A 82 -25.94 7.22 -11.30
C GLY A 82 -26.87 8.15 -12.11
N GLY A 83 -26.90 8.03 -13.45
CA GLY A 83 -27.61 8.95 -14.34
C GLY A 83 -26.86 10.24 -14.67
N ALA A 84 -25.61 10.39 -14.22
CA ALA A 84 -24.77 11.52 -14.61
C ALA A 84 -24.17 11.31 -16.01
N GLU A 85 -24.35 12.26 -16.93
CA GLU A 85 -23.64 12.21 -18.22
C GLU A 85 -22.16 12.50 -18.00
N ALA A 86 -21.31 11.55 -18.39
CA ALA A 86 -19.86 11.74 -18.36
C ALA A 86 -19.43 12.80 -19.39
N VAL A 87 -18.89 13.91 -18.86
CA VAL A 87 -18.41 15.06 -19.63
C VAL A 87 -17.02 14.78 -20.20
N GLY A 88 -16.76 15.31 -21.41
CA GLY A 88 -15.46 15.26 -22.08
C GLY A 88 -15.39 14.28 -23.24
N ARG A 89 -14.19 14.06 -23.78
CA ARG A 89 -13.96 13.12 -24.89
C ARG A 89 -13.69 11.71 -24.37
N ALA A 90 -13.99 10.73 -25.22
CA ALA A 90 -13.62 9.34 -25.01
C ALA A 90 -12.39 8.96 -25.84
N LEU A 91 -11.70 7.90 -25.45
CA LEU A 91 -10.89 7.09 -26.36
C LEU A 91 -11.70 6.73 -27.61
N PRO A 92 -11.07 6.55 -28.79
CA PRO A 92 -11.79 6.09 -29.97
C PRO A 92 -12.38 4.70 -29.73
N PHE A 93 -13.64 4.50 -30.14
CA PHE A 93 -14.35 3.24 -29.98
C PHE A 93 -15.40 3.07 -31.09
N THR A 94 -15.67 1.82 -31.47
CA THR A 94 -16.81 1.44 -32.30
C THR A 94 -17.74 0.54 -31.48
N SER A 95 -18.97 0.97 -31.23
CA SER A 95 -20.03 0.17 -30.60
C SER A 95 -21.41 0.71 -30.99
N ASN A 96 -22.43 -0.17 -31.02
CA ASN A 96 -23.84 0.20 -31.20
C ASN A 96 -24.66 0.13 -29.90
N VAL A 97 -24.04 -0.23 -28.76
CA VAL A 97 -24.73 -0.39 -27.48
C VAL A 97 -24.89 0.97 -26.79
N PRO A 98 -26.10 1.44 -26.42
CA PRO A 98 -26.32 2.82 -25.98
C PRO A 98 -25.57 3.27 -24.71
N SER A 99 -25.24 2.35 -23.81
CA SER A 99 -24.51 2.59 -22.55
C SER A 99 -23.00 2.70 -22.74
N VAL A 100 -22.42 1.98 -23.71
CA VAL A 100 -20.98 1.96 -24.00
C VAL A 100 -20.40 3.37 -24.25
N PRO A 101 -21.02 4.27 -25.05
CA PRO A 101 -20.56 5.66 -25.20
C PRO A 101 -20.44 6.45 -23.88
N ILE A 102 -21.25 6.14 -22.87
CA ILE A 102 -21.24 6.83 -21.58
C ILE A 102 -20.12 6.26 -20.70
N LEU A 103 -20.02 4.93 -20.64
CA LEU A 103 -18.92 4.20 -19.96
C LEU A 103 -17.55 4.57 -20.55
N MET A 104 -17.43 4.69 -21.88
CA MET A 104 -16.20 5.08 -22.56
C MET A 104 -15.77 6.51 -22.18
N ARG A 105 -16.69 7.47 -22.09
CA ARG A 105 -16.37 8.83 -21.60
C ARG A 105 -15.99 8.82 -20.12
N ALA A 106 -16.74 8.11 -19.28
CA ALA A 106 -16.48 8.00 -17.84
C ALA A 106 -15.08 7.41 -17.58
N GLY A 107 -14.76 6.29 -18.23
CA GLY A 107 -13.47 5.63 -18.13
C GLY A 107 -12.32 6.50 -18.68
N THR A 108 -12.53 7.20 -19.79
CA THR A 108 -11.50 8.10 -20.35
C THR A 108 -11.25 9.30 -19.43
N ASN A 109 -12.30 9.89 -18.85
CA ASN A 109 -12.14 10.93 -17.84
C ASN A 109 -11.38 10.39 -16.62
N ALA A 110 -11.73 9.20 -16.12
CA ALA A 110 -11.04 8.56 -15.00
C ALA A 110 -9.55 8.27 -15.29
N LEU A 111 -9.18 7.89 -16.52
CA LEU A 111 -7.78 7.81 -16.94
C LEU A 111 -7.06 9.16 -16.86
N HIS A 112 -7.72 10.27 -17.21
CA HIS A 112 -7.15 11.62 -17.13
C HIS A 112 -7.06 12.16 -15.70
N THR A 113 -8.02 11.83 -14.83
CA THR A 113 -7.98 12.16 -13.39
C THR A 113 -7.15 11.17 -12.55
N PHE A 114 -6.49 10.21 -13.19
CA PHE A 114 -5.71 9.12 -12.58
C PHE A 114 -6.49 8.18 -11.64
N ASP A 115 -7.81 8.15 -11.74
CA ASP A 115 -8.69 7.21 -11.03
C ASP A 115 -8.72 5.87 -11.78
N LEU A 116 -7.61 5.13 -11.70
CA LEU A 116 -7.44 3.86 -12.40
C LEU A 116 -8.46 2.78 -11.98
N PRO A 117 -8.87 2.63 -10.70
CA PRO A 117 -9.91 1.68 -10.31
C PRO A 117 -11.26 1.98 -10.97
N ARG A 118 -11.65 3.26 -11.08
CA ARG A 118 -12.88 3.65 -11.79
C ARG A 118 -12.76 3.51 -13.29
N ALA A 119 -11.62 3.87 -13.88
CA ALA A 119 -11.35 3.64 -15.29
C ALA A 119 -11.51 2.15 -15.64
N GLU A 120 -10.95 1.28 -14.81
CA GLU A 120 -11.05 -0.17 -14.96
C GLU A 120 -12.50 -0.66 -14.85
N ARG A 121 -13.29 -0.22 -13.86
CA ARG A 121 -14.73 -0.58 -13.77
C ARG A 121 -15.52 -0.10 -14.99
N CYS A 122 -15.29 1.12 -15.46
CA CYS A 122 -15.97 1.68 -16.64
C CYS A 122 -15.70 0.82 -17.88
N PHE A 123 -14.43 0.52 -18.16
CA PHE A 123 -14.06 -0.26 -19.35
C PHE A 123 -14.38 -1.76 -19.20
N ARG A 124 -14.27 -2.35 -18.00
CA ARG A 124 -14.71 -3.74 -17.73
C ARG A 124 -16.22 -3.88 -17.94
N THR A 125 -16.99 -2.85 -17.58
CA THR A 125 -18.44 -2.82 -17.83
C THR A 125 -18.72 -2.74 -19.32
N ALA A 126 -18.05 -1.83 -20.03
CA ALA A 126 -18.20 -1.67 -21.48
C ALA A 126 -17.86 -2.95 -22.28
N VAL A 127 -16.79 -3.70 -21.95
CA VAL A 127 -16.49 -4.98 -22.62
C VAL A 127 -17.43 -6.12 -22.22
N SER A 128 -18.14 -6.02 -21.08
CA SER A 128 -19.19 -6.97 -20.70
C SER A 128 -20.53 -6.73 -21.41
N GLU A 129 -20.75 -5.50 -21.89
CA GLU A 129 -21.92 -5.12 -22.69
C GLU A 129 -21.66 -5.26 -24.20
N ASP A 130 -20.45 -4.94 -24.66
CA ASP A 130 -19.98 -5.13 -26.03
C ASP A 130 -18.53 -5.65 -26.04
N ALA A 131 -18.39 -6.98 -26.07
CA ALA A 131 -17.09 -7.64 -26.14
C ALA A 131 -16.32 -7.38 -27.45
N GLN A 132 -16.93 -6.73 -28.45
CA GLN A 132 -16.28 -6.31 -29.70
C GLN A 132 -15.88 -4.82 -29.70
N CYS A 133 -16.20 -4.06 -28.65
CA CYS A 133 -15.76 -2.68 -28.47
C CYS A 133 -14.24 -2.63 -28.20
N ALA A 134 -13.43 -2.60 -29.26
CA ALA A 134 -11.97 -2.61 -29.19
C ALA A 134 -11.41 -1.42 -28.38
N GLY A 135 -12.04 -0.25 -28.49
CA GLY A 135 -11.74 0.92 -27.64
C GLY A 135 -11.87 0.67 -26.13
N ALA A 136 -12.75 -0.23 -25.69
CA ALA A 136 -12.91 -0.56 -24.26
C ALA A 136 -11.82 -1.53 -23.78
N TRP A 137 -11.46 -2.54 -24.58
CA TRP A 137 -10.28 -3.39 -24.31
C TRP A 137 -8.98 -2.57 -24.29
N LEU A 138 -8.86 -1.60 -25.20
CA LEU A 138 -7.78 -0.61 -25.18
C LEU A 138 -7.79 0.20 -23.87
N GLY A 139 -8.95 0.67 -23.41
CA GLY A 139 -9.09 1.36 -22.12
C GLY A 139 -8.60 0.54 -20.92
N LEU A 140 -8.88 -0.77 -20.89
CA LEU A 140 -8.36 -1.70 -19.88
C LEU A 140 -6.82 -1.84 -19.93
N ALA A 141 -6.23 -1.82 -21.12
CA ALA A 141 -4.78 -1.83 -21.28
C ALA A 141 -4.13 -0.54 -20.73
N ILE A 142 -4.74 0.62 -20.98
CA ILE A 142 -4.26 1.93 -20.48
C ILE A 142 -4.45 2.01 -18.95
N ALA A 143 -5.57 1.52 -18.40
CA ALA A 143 -5.76 1.40 -16.96
C ALA A 143 -4.75 0.42 -16.30
N SER A 144 -4.10 -0.43 -17.11
CA SER A 144 -3.05 -1.37 -16.70
C SER A 144 -1.64 -0.88 -17.05
N GLU A 145 -1.43 0.42 -17.27
CA GLU A 145 -0.16 1.06 -17.66
C GLU A 145 1.08 0.62 -16.85
N THR A 146 0.92 0.41 -15.54
CA THR A 146 1.98 -0.05 -14.62
C THR A 146 2.19 -1.57 -14.61
N ARG A 147 1.29 -2.34 -15.24
CA ARG A 147 1.28 -3.82 -15.30
C ARG A 147 1.40 -4.29 -16.76
N PRO A 148 2.56 -4.14 -17.42
CA PRO A 148 2.73 -4.43 -18.85
C PRO A 148 2.22 -5.80 -19.30
N GLY A 149 2.49 -6.87 -18.53
CA GLY A 149 2.00 -8.23 -18.88
C GLY A 149 0.47 -8.35 -18.93
N ARG A 150 -0.24 -7.55 -18.10
CA ARG A 150 -1.70 -7.45 -18.11
C ARG A 150 -2.21 -6.51 -19.21
N ALA A 151 -1.50 -5.42 -19.48
CA ALA A 151 -1.83 -4.53 -20.58
C ALA A 151 -1.74 -5.24 -21.94
N ASP A 152 -0.71 -6.06 -22.16
CA ASP A 152 -0.58 -6.89 -23.38
C ASP A 152 -1.72 -7.92 -23.51
N TYR A 153 -2.19 -8.53 -22.41
CA TYR A 153 -3.38 -9.39 -22.44
C TYR A 153 -4.62 -8.63 -22.97
N PHE A 154 -4.86 -7.42 -22.47
CA PHE A 154 -5.98 -6.60 -22.94
C PHE A 154 -5.79 -6.06 -24.36
N LEU A 155 -4.55 -5.81 -24.81
CA LEU A 155 -4.28 -5.47 -26.21
C LEU A 155 -4.52 -6.65 -27.16
N ASP A 156 -4.21 -7.89 -26.78
CA ASP A 156 -4.57 -9.08 -27.57
C ASP A 156 -6.11 -9.18 -27.75
N ARG A 157 -6.87 -8.85 -26.70
CA ARG A 157 -8.35 -8.78 -26.76
C ARG A 157 -8.82 -7.63 -27.65
N ALA A 158 -8.18 -6.46 -27.53
CA ALA A 158 -8.45 -5.31 -28.38
C ALA A 158 -8.16 -5.61 -29.86
N GLU A 159 -7.08 -6.34 -30.17
CA GLU A 159 -6.70 -6.76 -31.53
C GLU A 159 -7.60 -7.87 -32.09
N ALA A 160 -8.10 -8.79 -31.25
CA ALA A 160 -9.01 -9.85 -31.66
C ALA A 160 -10.44 -9.36 -31.99
N ALA A 161 -10.87 -8.24 -31.44
CA ALA A 161 -12.20 -7.68 -31.67
C ALA A 161 -12.47 -7.30 -33.15
N THR A 162 -13.70 -7.52 -33.63
CA THR A 162 -14.11 -7.18 -35.01
C THR A 162 -14.69 -5.77 -35.12
N GLY A 163 -14.84 -5.25 -36.34
CA GLY A 163 -15.53 -3.98 -36.61
C GLY A 163 -14.77 -2.67 -36.31
N LYS A 164 -13.54 -2.75 -35.76
CA LYS A 164 -12.73 -1.56 -35.39
C LYS A 164 -12.56 -0.55 -36.53
N SER A 165 -12.55 0.73 -36.16
CA SER A 165 -12.11 1.83 -37.02
C SER A 165 -10.58 1.83 -37.27
N PRO A 166 -10.10 2.49 -38.33
CA PRO A 166 -8.66 2.73 -38.53
C PRO A 166 -8.01 3.56 -37.41
N LEU A 167 -8.79 4.41 -36.73
CA LEU A 167 -8.34 5.20 -35.59
C LEU A 167 -8.06 4.31 -34.37
N GLU A 168 -9.00 3.42 -34.01
CA GLU A 168 -8.79 2.41 -32.95
C GLU A 168 -7.56 1.55 -33.21
N LEU A 169 -7.38 1.05 -34.44
CA LEU A 169 -6.22 0.25 -34.81
C LEU A 169 -4.90 1.04 -34.67
N SER A 170 -4.91 2.34 -34.97
CA SER A 170 -3.73 3.21 -34.83
C SER A 170 -3.35 3.41 -33.36
N TRP A 171 -4.34 3.62 -32.47
CA TRP A 171 -4.12 3.73 -31.03
C TRP A 171 -3.61 2.41 -30.43
N ILE A 172 -4.25 1.27 -30.76
CA ILE A 172 -3.84 -0.07 -30.33
C ILE A 172 -2.37 -0.34 -30.73
N THR A 173 -2.00 -0.01 -31.97
CA THR A 173 -0.62 -0.15 -32.48
C THR A 173 0.38 0.68 -31.68
N ALA A 174 0.03 1.91 -31.29
CA ALA A 174 0.88 2.79 -30.50
C ALA A 174 1.16 2.22 -29.09
N TYR A 175 0.13 1.75 -28.39
CA TYR A 175 0.31 1.11 -27.09
C TYR A 175 1.04 -0.23 -27.18
N ARG A 176 0.78 -1.04 -28.22
CA ARG A 176 1.50 -2.30 -28.45
C ARG A 176 3.01 -2.07 -28.50
N SER A 177 3.46 -1.01 -29.19
CA SER A 177 4.88 -0.63 -29.22
C SER A 177 5.41 -0.12 -27.86
N PHE A 178 4.59 0.57 -27.08
CA PHE A 178 4.94 1.06 -25.75
C PHE A 178 5.09 -0.06 -24.70
N PHE A 179 4.29 -1.13 -24.79
CA PHE A 179 4.38 -2.28 -23.89
C PHE A 179 5.41 -3.32 -24.36
N SER A 180 5.54 -3.58 -25.68
CA SER A 180 6.57 -4.48 -26.21
C SER A 180 8.01 -4.01 -25.94
N SER A 181 8.20 -2.72 -25.61
CA SER A 181 9.47 -2.14 -25.21
C SER A 181 9.69 -2.08 -23.69
N ALA A 182 8.75 -2.57 -22.87
CA ALA A 182 8.73 -2.31 -21.43
C ALA A 182 9.83 -2.98 -20.62
N GLU A 183 10.29 -4.17 -21.03
CA GLU A 183 11.31 -4.95 -20.31
C GLU A 183 12.72 -4.35 -20.47
N ASN A 184 13.02 -3.77 -21.64
CA ASN A 184 14.37 -3.38 -22.05
C ASN A 184 14.52 -1.89 -22.39
N GLY A 185 13.42 -1.12 -22.42
CA GLY A 185 13.39 0.28 -22.87
C GLY A 185 13.25 1.29 -21.73
N GLU A 186 14.05 2.36 -21.79
CA GLU A 186 14.01 3.45 -20.81
C GLU A 186 12.64 4.16 -20.81
N LEU A 187 12.11 4.46 -19.62
CA LEU A 187 10.78 5.03 -19.42
C LEU A 187 10.59 6.38 -20.13
N ALA A 188 11.59 7.28 -20.08
CA ALA A 188 11.56 8.57 -20.78
C ALA A 188 11.46 8.39 -22.30
N GLY A 189 12.27 7.50 -22.87
CA GLY A 189 12.26 7.19 -24.30
C GLY A 189 10.93 6.55 -24.74
N ARG A 190 10.40 5.61 -23.96
CA ARG A 190 9.11 4.95 -24.22
C ARG A 190 7.94 5.94 -24.24
N PHE A 191 7.83 6.81 -23.23
CA PHE A 191 6.80 7.86 -23.21
C PHE A 191 6.97 8.87 -24.36
N SER A 192 8.20 9.24 -24.70
CA SER A 192 8.50 10.17 -25.81
C SER A 192 8.10 9.58 -27.17
N ALA A 193 8.35 8.28 -27.39
CA ALA A 193 7.92 7.57 -28.59
C ALA A 193 6.39 7.46 -28.68
N LEU A 194 5.72 7.14 -27.56
CA LEU A 194 4.26 7.09 -27.49
C LEU A 194 3.62 8.46 -27.75
N ALA A 195 4.19 9.55 -27.22
CA ALA A 195 3.75 10.91 -27.51
C ALA A 195 3.86 11.25 -29.01
N GLY A 196 4.98 10.91 -29.65
CA GLY A 196 5.19 11.11 -31.09
C GLY A 196 4.26 10.29 -31.98
N ALA A 197 3.88 9.09 -31.54
CA ALA A 197 2.83 8.31 -32.20
C ALA A 197 1.47 9.02 -32.13
N PHE A 198 1.12 9.61 -30.99
CA PHE A 198 -0.11 10.38 -30.85
C PHE A 198 -0.13 11.71 -31.61
N ASP A 199 1.00 12.42 -31.70
CA ASP A 199 1.12 13.59 -32.61
C ASP A 199 0.83 13.19 -34.07
N SER A 200 1.33 12.01 -34.47
CA SER A 200 1.15 11.47 -35.83
C SER A 200 -0.31 11.07 -36.09
N ILE A 201 -0.97 10.42 -35.12
CA ILE A 201 -2.41 10.09 -35.19
C ILE A 201 -3.24 11.37 -35.29
N ALA A 202 -3.03 12.33 -34.40
CA ALA A 202 -3.75 13.61 -34.40
C ALA A 202 -3.55 14.41 -35.70
N SER A 203 -2.36 14.31 -36.32
CA SER A 203 -2.07 15.00 -37.59
C SER A 203 -2.72 14.32 -38.80
N ALA A 204 -2.94 13.00 -38.74
CA ALA A 204 -3.49 12.20 -39.85
C ALA A 204 -5.03 12.06 -39.81
N GLN A 205 -5.65 12.14 -38.62
CA GLN A 205 -7.07 11.84 -38.39
C GLN A 205 -7.80 13.09 -37.85
N GLU A 206 -8.20 13.99 -38.76
CA GLU A 206 -9.08 15.15 -38.52
C GLU A 206 -8.77 16.03 -37.29
N GLN A 207 -7.50 16.13 -36.89
CA GLN A 207 -7.07 16.90 -35.71
C GLN A 207 -7.57 16.38 -34.35
N ASP A 208 -7.82 15.07 -34.21
CA ASP A 208 -8.36 14.43 -33.00
C ASP A 208 -7.83 15.03 -31.67
N PRO A 209 -8.68 15.74 -30.90
CA PRO A 209 -8.26 16.36 -29.66
C PRO A 209 -7.97 15.35 -28.53
N ALA A 210 -8.51 14.12 -28.61
CA ALA A 210 -8.18 13.07 -27.66
C ALA A 210 -6.72 12.60 -27.87
N ALA A 211 -6.33 12.28 -29.11
CA ALA A 211 -4.93 11.95 -29.43
C ALA A 211 -3.98 13.09 -29.03
N ARG A 212 -4.33 14.36 -29.26
CA ARG A 212 -3.55 15.51 -28.80
C ARG A 212 -3.36 15.54 -27.28
N LEU A 213 -4.43 15.30 -26.52
CA LEU A 213 -4.35 15.26 -25.07
C LEU A 213 -3.47 14.10 -24.57
N PHE A 214 -3.55 12.91 -25.19
CA PHE A 214 -2.66 11.80 -24.85
C PHE A 214 -1.19 12.07 -25.26
N ALA A 215 -0.94 12.78 -26.37
CA ALA A 215 0.40 13.24 -26.73
C ALA A 215 1.00 14.22 -25.70
N ILE A 216 0.16 15.02 -25.04
CA ILE A 216 0.57 15.94 -23.96
C ILE A 216 0.72 15.19 -22.62
N ARG A 217 -0.19 14.26 -22.29
CA ARG A 217 -0.10 13.32 -21.14
C ARG A 217 1.30 12.70 -21.08
N TYR A 218 1.77 12.06 -22.14
CA TYR A 218 3.05 11.34 -22.10
C TYR A 218 4.28 12.24 -22.11
N ARG A 219 4.22 13.44 -22.70
CA ARG A 219 5.28 14.45 -22.52
C ARG A 219 5.42 14.89 -21.06
N ILE A 220 4.29 15.16 -20.40
CA ILE A 220 4.26 15.60 -19.00
C ILE A 220 4.63 14.43 -18.06
N LEU A 221 4.19 13.20 -18.34
CA LEU A 221 4.62 12.02 -17.60
C LEU A 221 6.10 11.69 -17.81
N ALA A 222 6.68 11.89 -19.00
CA ALA A 222 8.13 11.76 -19.20
C ALA A 222 8.91 12.78 -18.37
N HIS A 223 8.46 14.05 -18.37
CA HIS A 223 9.06 15.11 -17.56
C HIS A 223 8.89 14.86 -16.04
N HIS A 224 7.74 14.36 -15.62
CA HIS A 224 7.45 14.18 -14.20
C HIS A 224 8.03 12.88 -13.61
N LEU A 225 7.91 11.75 -14.32
CA LEU A 225 8.30 10.42 -13.83
C LEU A 225 9.76 10.04 -14.15
N ALA A 226 10.34 10.61 -15.21
CA ALA A 226 11.66 10.20 -15.73
C ALA A 226 12.57 11.41 -16.05
N ASP A 227 12.28 12.57 -15.46
CA ASP A 227 13.05 13.83 -15.58
C ASP A 227 13.43 14.27 -17.00
N ALA A 228 12.64 13.85 -18.00
CA ALA A 228 12.86 14.21 -19.40
C ALA A 228 12.76 15.74 -19.61
N THR A 229 13.56 16.27 -20.53
CA THR A 229 13.53 17.70 -20.87
C THR A 229 12.24 18.05 -21.62
N LEU A 230 11.43 18.94 -21.06
CA LEU A 230 10.26 19.50 -21.74
C LEU A 230 10.69 20.77 -22.51
N PRO A 231 10.64 20.81 -23.85
CA PRO A 231 11.27 21.90 -24.62
C PRO A 231 10.61 23.27 -24.46
N ASP A 232 9.31 23.32 -24.19
CA ASP A 232 8.57 24.55 -23.87
C ASP A 232 7.35 24.23 -22.99
N ALA A 233 7.44 24.57 -21.70
CA ALA A 233 6.34 24.39 -20.75
C ALA A 233 5.18 25.39 -21.00
N ALA A 234 5.47 26.61 -21.45
CA ALA A 234 4.47 27.64 -21.68
C ALA A 234 3.64 27.38 -22.95
N ALA A 235 4.25 26.84 -24.01
CA ALA A 235 3.52 26.34 -25.17
C ALA A 235 2.68 25.10 -24.83
N THR A 236 3.20 24.20 -23.98
CA THR A 236 2.46 23.01 -23.52
C THR A 236 1.22 23.41 -22.71
N ASP A 237 1.35 24.40 -21.82
CA ASP A 237 0.26 25.01 -21.06
C ASP A 237 -0.77 25.69 -21.98
N ALA A 238 -0.33 26.50 -22.94
CA ALA A 238 -1.21 27.11 -23.94
C ALA A 238 -2.01 26.08 -24.75
N LEU A 239 -1.42 24.92 -25.08
CA LEU A 239 -2.11 23.81 -25.74
C LEU A 239 -3.14 23.12 -24.82
N LEU A 240 -2.85 22.92 -23.54
CA LEU A 240 -3.81 22.40 -22.56
C LEU A 240 -5.03 23.33 -22.42
N ASN A 241 -4.79 24.63 -22.28
CA ASN A 241 -5.86 25.63 -22.15
C ASN A 241 -6.69 25.77 -23.45
N ALA A 242 -6.09 25.57 -24.62
CA ALA A 242 -6.83 25.50 -25.88
C ALA A 242 -7.74 24.26 -25.93
N LEU A 243 -7.18 23.07 -25.66
CA LEU A 243 -7.89 21.79 -25.66
C LEU A 243 -9.02 21.73 -24.62
N ALA A 244 -8.93 22.48 -23.52
CA ALA A 244 -9.94 22.54 -22.46
C ALA A 244 -11.38 22.76 -22.97
N ASN A 245 -11.54 23.45 -24.11
CA ASN A 245 -12.83 23.70 -24.76
C ASN A 245 -13.37 22.48 -25.53
N ASP A 246 -12.48 21.66 -26.11
CA ASP A 246 -12.83 20.50 -26.94
C ASP A 246 -12.99 19.20 -26.14
N VAL A 247 -12.25 19.09 -25.02
CA VAL A 247 -12.15 17.89 -24.17
C VAL A 247 -12.68 18.07 -22.75
N GLY A 248 -12.86 19.32 -22.30
CA GLY A 248 -13.34 19.66 -20.96
C GLY A 248 -12.21 19.88 -19.95
N VAL A 249 -12.39 20.89 -19.09
CA VAL A 249 -11.40 21.33 -18.08
C VAL A 249 -10.92 20.18 -17.17
N GLN A 250 -11.81 19.28 -16.75
CA GLN A 250 -11.47 18.16 -15.84
C GLN A 250 -10.54 17.10 -16.50
N GLN A 251 -10.46 17.05 -17.83
CA GLN A 251 -9.52 16.16 -18.53
C GLN A 251 -8.12 16.79 -18.72
N VAL A 252 -7.97 18.12 -18.54
CA VAL A 252 -6.70 18.84 -18.75
C VAL A 252 -6.06 19.38 -17.47
N ALA A 253 -6.85 19.71 -16.44
CA ALA A 253 -6.37 20.43 -15.26
C ALA A 253 -5.30 19.64 -14.47
N HIS A 254 -5.45 18.32 -14.32
CA HIS A 254 -4.44 17.46 -13.68
C HIS A 254 -3.07 17.56 -14.39
N TYR A 255 -3.04 17.66 -15.71
CA TYR A 255 -1.80 17.82 -16.47
C TYR A 255 -1.18 19.19 -16.30
N GLY A 256 -1.99 20.26 -16.20
CA GLY A 256 -1.50 21.60 -15.88
C GLY A 256 -0.85 21.69 -14.49
N VAL A 257 -1.39 20.95 -13.51
CA VAL A 257 -0.71 20.77 -12.21
C VAL A 257 0.63 20.06 -12.39
N LEU A 258 0.65 18.87 -13.00
CA LEU A 258 1.86 18.05 -13.16
C LEU A 258 2.98 18.74 -13.95
N LEU A 259 2.62 19.56 -14.93
CA LEU A 259 3.48 20.37 -15.79
C LEU A 259 4.28 21.40 -14.99
N TRP A 260 3.60 22.14 -14.10
CA TRP A 260 4.20 23.25 -13.38
C TRP A 260 4.69 22.89 -11.97
N LEU A 261 4.27 21.77 -11.39
CA LEU A 261 4.56 21.43 -9.98
C LEU A 261 6.06 21.38 -9.64
N LYS A 262 6.91 20.98 -10.59
CA LYS A 262 8.38 20.93 -10.44
C LYS A 262 9.09 22.28 -10.65
N THR A 263 8.40 23.33 -11.13
CA THR A 263 9.04 24.53 -11.71
C THR A 263 8.40 25.86 -11.29
N ASP A 264 7.08 25.92 -11.20
CA ASP A 264 6.31 27.08 -10.74
C ASP A 264 5.03 26.60 -10.00
N ALA A 265 5.16 26.42 -8.69
CA ALA A 265 4.04 25.97 -7.85
C ALA A 265 2.84 26.93 -7.86
N ARG A 266 3.01 28.21 -8.24
CA ARG A 266 1.90 29.16 -8.35
C ARG A 266 1.08 28.93 -9.63
N ARG A 267 1.70 28.62 -10.76
CA ARG A 267 0.98 28.14 -11.95
C ARG A 267 0.31 26.80 -11.72
N ALA A 268 0.98 25.88 -11.02
CA ALA A 268 0.37 24.60 -10.63
C ALA A 268 -0.89 24.83 -9.76
N LEU A 269 -0.88 25.83 -8.87
CA LEU A 269 -2.05 26.24 -8.09
C LEU A 269 -3.21 26.78 -8.96
N GLU A 270 -2.92 27.53 -10.03
CA GLU A 270 -3.94 28.05 -10.96
C GLU A 270 -4.74 26.93 -11.68
N HIS A 271 -4.09 25.81 -12.01
CA HIS A 271 -4.78 24.60 -12.49
C HIS A 271 -5.43 23.80 -11.35
N ALA A 272 -4.79 23.70 -10.19
CA ALA A 272 -5.34 22.97 -9.04
C ALA A 272 -6.66 23.57 -8.53
N ASN A 273 -6.86 24.88 -8.70
CA ASN A 273 -8.12 25.57 -8.40
C ASN A 273 -9.28 25.24 -9.37
N GLN A 274 -9.00 24.53 -10.46
CA GLN A 274 -9.99 24.08 -11.45
C GLN A 274 -10.40 22.61 -11.24
N LEU A 275 -9.70 21.87 -10.38
CA LEU A 275 -9.99 20.48 -10.06
C LEU A 275 -11.26 20.33 -9.22
N PHE A 276 -12.02 19.27 -9.44
CA PHE A 276 -13.12 18.86 -8.57
C PHE A 276 -12.67 17.72 -7.63
N PRO A 277 -12.37 17.99 -6.33
CA PRO A 277 -11.57 17.10 -5.49
C PRO A 277 -12.40 16.03 -4.75
N GLU A 278 -13.19 15.23 -5.48
CA GLU A 278 -13.86 14.06 -4.91
C GLU A 278 -12.87 12.88 -4.75
N ALA A 279 -12.29 12.44 -5.85
CA ALA A 279 -11.40 11.28 -5.89
C ALA A 279 -10.11 11.50 -5.06
N PRO A 280 -9.59 10.48 -4.34
CA PRO A 280 -8.40 10.61 -3.49
C PRO A 280 -7.19 11.22 -4.20
N VAL A 281 -6.91 10.78 -5.44
CA VAL A 281 -5.81 11.31 -6.26
C VAL A 281 -5.99 12.80 -6.61
N THR A 282 -7.24 13.25 -6.77
CA THR A 282 -7.53 14.64 -7.11
C THR A 282 -7.45 15.54 -5.87
N ARG A 283 -7.80 15.03 -4.68
CA ARG A 283 -7.43 15.68 -3.39
C ARG A 283 -5.92 15.84 -3.25
N ARG A 284 -5.16 14.77 -3.49
CA ARG A 284 -3.67 14.75 -3.47
C ARG A 284 -3.07 15.80 -4.42
N LEU A 285 -3.49 15.82 -5.68
CA LEU A 285 -2.99 16.76 -6.69
C LEU A 285 -3.45 18.21 -6.46
N ALA A 286 -4.62 18.43 -5.84
CA ALA A 286 -5.05 19.77 -5.44
C ALA A 286 -4.26 20.31 -4.24
N ALA A 287 -3.79 19.43 -3.35
CA ALA A 287 -2.95 19.78 -2.19
C ALA A 287 -1.49 20.06 -2.58
N ALA A 288 -0.90 19.31 -3.51
CA ALA A 288 0.54 19.36 -3.82
C ALA A 288 1.11 20.78 -4.13
N PRO A 289 0.45 21.66 -4.91
CA PRO A 289 0.93 23.04 -5.10
C PRO A 289 0.91 23.88 -3.82
N ARG A 290 -0.04 23.61 -2.91
CA ARG A 290 -0.18 24.31 -1.62
C ARG A 290 0.92 23.89 -0.67
N GLU A 291 1.26 22.59 -0.62
CA GLU A 291 2.46 22.09 0.07
C GLU A 291 3.72 22.81 -0.45
N ALA A 292 3.90 22.87 -1.77
CA ALA A 292 5.04 23.52 -2.42
C ALA A 292 5.10 25.06 -2.26
N LEU A 293 4.02 25.69 -1.78
CA LEU A 293 3.96 27.11 -1.43
C LEU A 293 4.03 27.36 0.10
N GLY A 294 4.02 26.31 0.92
CA GLY A 294 3.94 26.40 2.37
C GLY A 294 2.53 26.74 2.90
N GLU A 295 1.50 26.64 2.06
CA GLU A 295 0.08 26.89 2.39
C GLU A 295 -0.56 25.70 3.12
N TRP A 296 0.14 25.18 4.14
CA TRP A 296 -0.17 23.90 4.81
C TRP A 296 -1.61 23.77 5.31
N THR A 297 -2.22 24.85 5.80
CA THR A 297 -3.63 24.83 6.24
C THR A 297 -4.57 24.48 5.09
N ALA A 298 -4.34 25.03 3.89
CA ALA A 298 -5.16 24.77 2.71
C ALA A 298 -4.89 23.39 2.10
N ALA A 299 -3.64 22.90 2.16
CA ALA A 299 -3.32 21.51 1.82
C ALA A 299 -4.05 20.53 2.76
N ASN A 300 -3.99 20.78 4.07
CA ASN A 300 -4.66 19.95 5.08
C ASN A 300 -6.18 19.88 4.85
N SER A 301 -6.85 21.00 4.56
CA SER A 301 -8.31 20.99 4.32
C SER A 301 -8.75 20.16 3.11
N LEU A 302 -7.86 19.95 2.12
CA LEU A 302 -8.11 19.07 0.98
C LEU A 302 -7.82 17.60 1.31
N LEU A 303 -6.72 17.34 2.03
CA LEU A 303 -6.32 15.99 2.45
C LEU A 303 -7.23 15.42 3.54
N SER A 304 -7.78 16.26 4.43
CA SER A 304 -8.66 15.83 5.54
C SER A 304 -10.15 15.77 5.17
N ALA A 305 -10.50 15.98 3.90
CA ALA A 305 -11.86 15.76 3.43
C ALA A 305 -12.13 14.25 3.38
N SER A 306 -13.23 13.83 4.04
CA SER A 306 -13.58 12.45 4.43
C SER A 306 -12.82 11.34 3.71
N PHE A 307 -11.98 10.62 4.47
CA PHE A 307 -11.37 9.37 4.01
C PHE A 307 -12.45 8.32 3.73
N GLY A 308 -12.31 7.59 2.62
CA GLY A 308 -13.06 6.38 2.33
C GLY A 308 -12.52 5.17 3.11
N SER A 309 -12.40 4.01 2.43
CA SER A 309 -11.63 2.90 3.01
C SER A 309 -10.16 3.27 3.12
N VAL A 310 -9.57 3.02 4.29
CA VAL A 310 -8.15 3.27 4.57
C VAL A 310 -7.26 2.32 3.76
N ASP A 311 -7.81 1.16 3.37
CA ASP A 311 -7.16 0.12 2.57
C ASP A 311 -6.94 0.54 1.10
N ASP A 312 -7.51 1.67 0.67
CA ASP A 312 -7.23 2.26 -0.63
C ASP A 312 -5.80 2.86 -0.66
N PRO A 313 -4.95 2.49 -1.63
CA PRO A 313 -3.58 2.99 -1.70
C PRO A 313 -3.44 4.51 -1.85
N GLU A 314 -4.45 5.23 -2.33
CA GLU A 314 -4.43 6.67 -2.53
C GLU A 314 -4.97 7.43 -1.31
N GLU A 315 -5.98 6.90 -0.61
CA GLU A 315 -6.38 7.40 0.72
C GLU A 315 -5.29 7.21 1.78
N PHE A 316 -4.61 6.06 1.80
CA PHE A 316 -3.43 5.87 2.65
C PHE A 316 -2.38 6.97 2.41
N GLU A 317 -2.13 7.31 1.15
CA GLU A 317 -1.17 8.34 0.78
C GLU A 317 -1.64 9.73 1.23
N ASN A 318 -2.93 10.06 1.10
CA ASN A 318 -3.52 11.29 1.65
C ASN A 318 -3.32 11.42 3.16
N ILE A 319 -3.54 10.34 3.92
CA ILE A 319 -3.35 10.32 5.39
C ILE A 319 -1.85 10.48 5.73
N ARG A 320 -0.97 9.77 5.01
CA ARG A 320 0.50 9.86 5.17
C ARG A 320 0.99 11.30 4.99
N LEU A 321 0.46 12.01 4.00
CA LEU A 321 0.80 13.41 3.71
C LEU A 321 0.26 14.35 4.78
N LEU A 322 -0.99 14.16 5.20
CA LEU A 322 -1.62 14.96 6.25
C LEU A 322 -0.85 14.86 7.57
N ALA A 323 -0.33 13.68 7.93
CA ALA A 323 0.52 13.49 9.09
C ALA A 323 1.83 14.31 9.01
N TRP A 324 2.52 14.28 7.87
CA TRP A 324 3.72 15.10 7.66
C TRP A 324 3.42 16.60 7.64
N ALA A 325 2.33 17.02 7.00
CA ALA A 325 1.92 18.42 6.97
C ALA A 325 1.54 18.95 8.36
N LEU A 326 0.91 18.13 9.22
CA LEU A 326 0.68 18.44 10.63
C LEU A 326 2.01 18.60 11.40
N TYR A 327 2.98 17.69 11.20
CA TYR A 327 4.31 17.81 11.81
C TYR A 327 5.04 19.09 11.38
N HIS A 328 5.03 19.45 10.09
CA HIS A 328 5.65 20.67 9.58
C HIS A 328 4.94 21.96 10.04
N GLN A 329 3.64 21.90 10.33
CA GLN A 329 2.91 22.94 11.06
C GLN A 329 3.23 22.99 12.57
N GLY A 330 3.98 22.04 13.12
CA GLY A 330 4.28 21.91 14.55
C GLY A 330 3.19 21.22 15.38
N ASN A 331 2.19 20.59 14.74
CA ASN A 331 1.20 19.75 15.40
C ASN A 331 1.68 18.29 15.44
N THR A 332 2.71 18.05 16.26
CA THR A 332 3.36 16.74 16.41
C THR A 332 2.42 15.68 16.98
N SER A 333 1.50 16.06 17.88
CA SER A 333 0.53 15.14 18.49
C SER A 333 -0.52 14.65 17.47
N GLY A 334 -1.06 15.54 16.64
CA GLY A 334 -1.96 15.17 15.54
C GLY A 334 -1.27 14.32 14.47
N ALA A 335 0.00 14.60 14.16
CA ALA A 335 0.81 13.80 13.25
C ALA A 335 1.02 12.36 13.76
N LEU A 336 1.38 12.20 15.04
CA LEU A 336 1.55 10.88 15.67
C LEU A 336 0.22 10.12 15.75
N LYS A 337 -0.88 10.78 16.15
CA LYS A 337 -2.22 10.16 16.22
C LYS A 337 -2.62 9.51 14.91
N LEU A 338 -2.38 10.15 13.77
CA LEU A 338 -2.65 9.55 12.45
C LEU A 338 -1.80 8.31 12.18
N ALA A 339 -0.52 8.34 12.55
CA ALA A 339 0.38 7.21 12.32
C ALA A 339 0.11 6.03 13.27
N ASP A 340 -0.38 6.29 14.48
CA ASP A 340 -0.92 5.27 15.39
C ASP A 340 -2.27 4.71 14.89
N GLU A 341 -3.17 5.56 14.35
CA GLU A 341 -4.43 5.12 13.75
C GLU A 341 -4.21 4.17 12.58
N LEU A 342 -3.23 4.47 11.70
CA LEU A 342 -2.82 3.62 10.58
C LEU A 342 -2.21 2.28 11.01
N ARG A 343 -1.87 2.05 12.29
CA ARG A 343 -1.38 0.74 12.78
C ARG A 343 -2.43 -0.37 12.62
N SER A 344 -3.71 -0.03 12.63
CA SER A 344 -4.81 -0.97 12.40
C SER A 344 -5.16 -1.18 10.92
N LEU A 345 -4.34 -0.71 9.98
CA LEU A 345 -4.44 -1.16 8.59
C LEU A 345 -4.25 -2.68 8.54
N PRO A 346 -5.07 -3.41 7.76
CA PRO A 346 -4.85 -4.83 7.51
C PRO A 346 -3.55 -5.04 6.72
N ARG A 347 -2.84 -6.13 7.02
CA ARG A 347 -1.91 -6.72 6.07
C ARG A 347 -2.71 -7.26 4.87
N LEU A 348 -2.26 -7.01 3.65
CA LEU A 348 -2.88 -7.56 2.43
C LEU A 348 -2.05 -8.72 1.87
N PRO A 349 -2.57 -9.96 1.88
CA PRO A 349 -1.78 -11.11 1.49
C PRO A 349 -1.75 -11.27 -0.04
N ARG A 350 -0.58 -11.07 -0.64
CA ARG A 350 -0.33 -11.37 -2.06
C ARG A 350 -0.06 -12.86 -2.27
N PHE A 351 -1.08 -13.68 -2.01
CA PHE A 351 -1.06 -15.14 -2.17
C PHE A 351 -0.96 -15.58 -3.65
N THR A 352 0.17 -15.32 -4.31
CA THR A 352 0.56 -16.09 -5.50
C THR A 352 0.94 -17.52 -5.08
N SER A 353 1.00 -18.46 -6.03
CA SER A 353 1.32 -19.87 -5.74
C SER A 353 2.70 -20.10 -5.13
N ASP A 354 3.63 -19.18 -5.37
CA ASP A 354 5.07 -19.38 -5.17
C ASP A 354 5.65 -18.48 -4.06
N GLN A 355 4.84 -17.63 -3.41
CA GLN A 355 5.31 -16.67 -2.41
C GLN A 355 4.88 -17.00 -0.98
N GLN A 356 5.86 -16.98 -0.07
CA GLN A 356 5.66 -16.88 1.38
C GLN A 356 4.76 -15.69 1.72
N PRO A 357 3.91 -15.78 2.77
CA PRO A 357 2.94 -14.74 3.15
C PRO A 357 3.57 -13.53 3.87
N ASP A 358 4.82 -13.20 3.57
CA ASP A 358 5.49 -11.98 4.06
C ASP A 358 5.01 -10.75 3.28
N ALA A 359 4.96 -9.59 3.94
CA ALA A 359 4.38 -8.36 3.39
C ALA A 359 5.37 -7.62 2.48
N ASP A 360 4.94 -7.25 1.27
CA ASP A 360 5.77 -6.55 0.29
C ASP A 360 6.26 -5.18 0.80
N GLN A 361 7.42 -4.73 0.31
CA GLN A 361 8.03 -3.46 0.73
C GLN A 361 7.14 -2.21 0.54
N GLY A 362 6.15 -2.29 -0.35
CA GLY A 362 5.17 -1.25 -0.64
C GLY A 362 3.74 -1.61 -0.23
N ASP A 363 3.56 -2.60 0.65
CA ASP A 363 2.30 -2.87 1.34
C ASP A 363 1.94 -1.71 2.29
N LEU A 364 0.65 -1.45 2.48
CA LEU A 364 0.17 -0.30 3.27
C LEU A 364 0.52 -0.45 4.76
N PHE A 365 0.51 -1.68 5.30
CA PHE A 365 0.94 -1.97 6.67
C PHE A 365 2.44 -1.65 6.87
N ILE A 366 3.28 -2.02 5.90
CA ILE A 366 4.72 -1.78 5.93
C ILE A 366 5.06 -0.28 5.84
N GLU A 367 4.35 0.46 4.99
CA GLU A 367 4.49 1.92 4.89
C GLU A 367 3.90 2.66 6.11
N ALA A 368 2.83 2.15 6.74
CA ALA A 368 2.28 2.69 7.97
C ALA A 368 3.27 2.58 9.14
N ARG A 369 3.90 1.41 9.32
CA ARG A 369 4.96 1.21 10.32
C ARG A 369 6.13 2.17 10.09
N ARG A 370 6.56 2.33 8.84
CA ARG A 370 7.62 3.29 8.46
C ARG A 370 7.23 4.73 8.81
N LEU A 371 6.02 5.18 8.46
CA LEU A 371 5.52 6.52 8.79
C LEU A 371 5.57 6.76 10.30
N ARG A 372 5.07 5.79 11.09
CA ARG A 372 5.07 5.85 12.55
C ARG A 372 6.47 5.96 13.13
N ALA A 373 7.40 5.10 12.69
CA ALA A 373 8.79 5.15 13.12
C ALA A 373 9.45 6.50 12.76
N GLN A 374 9.25 6.99 11.53
CA GLN A 374 9.75 8.29 11.08
C GLN A 374 9.22 9.44 11.96
N LEU A 375 7.91 9.49 12.22
CA LEU A 375 7.31 10.56 13.03
C LEU A 375 7.71 10.46 14.51
N MET A 376 7.90 9.25 15.06
CA MET A 376 8.48 9.08 16.40
C MET A 376 9.91 9.64 16.48
N MET A 377 10.77 9.33 15.51
CA MET A 377 12.13 9.90 15.43
C MET A 377 12.10 11.42 15.27
N ALA A 378 11.21 11.95 14.41
CA ALA A 378 11.04 13.38 14.18
C ALA A 378 10.48 14.14 15.40
N ALA A 379 9.70 13.47 16.24
CA ALA A 379 9.20 13.97 17.53
C ALA A 379 10.18 13.78 18.70
N GLY A 380 11.32 13.11 18.49
CA GLY A 380 12.26 12.77 19.54
C GLY A 380 11.79 11.65 20.49
N LYS A 381 10.75 10.90 20.13
CA LYS A 381 10.15 9.80 20.93
C LYS A 381 10.94 8.49 20.79
N TRP A 382 12.25 8.59 21.00
CA TRP A 382 13.20 7.47 20.89
C TRP A 382 12.91 6.37 21.91
N GLU A 383 12.46 6.71 23.12
CA GLU A 383 12.09 5.70 24.14
C GLU A 383 10.89 4.87 23.70
N ASP A 384 9.87 5.48 23.10
CA ASP A 384 8.68 4.78 22.59
C ASP A 384 9.03 3.87 21.41
N LEU A 385 9.94 4.31 20.53
CA LEU A 385 10.43 3.53 19.40
C LEU A 385 11.37 2.39 19.80
N ALA A 386 12.07 2.48 20.94
CA ALA A 386 12.96 1.44 21.46
C ALA A 386 12.21 0.30 22.19
N ARG A 387 11.00 0.59 22.72
CA ARG A 387 10.15 -0.39 23.41
C ARG A 387 9.77 -1.55 22.49
N SER A 388 9.53 -2.69 23.11
CA SER A 388 8.80 -3.82 22.50
C SER A 388 7.60 -4.09 23.39
N ASP A 389 6.41 -4.11 22.78
CA ASP A 389 5.14 -4.42 23.41
C ASP A 389 4.49 -5.62 22.71
N ALA A 390 3.38 -6.14 23.27
CA ALA A 390 2.70 -7.30 22.71
C ALA A 390 2.16 -7.06 21.28
N LEU A 391 1.88 -5.80 20.92
CA LEU A 391 1.39 -5.42 19.60
C LEU A 391 2.52 -5.37 18.59
N THR A 392 3.72 -4.95 18.99
CA THR A 392 4.95 -4.96 18.18
C THR A 392 5.34 -6.41 17.85
N ALA A 393 5.25 -7.31 18.83
CA ALA A 393 5.43 -8.74 18.58
C ALA A 393 4.38 -9.31 17.59
N LEU A 394 3.11 -8.86 17.67
CA LEU A 394 2.08 -9.25 16.70
C LEU A 394 2.29 -8.60 15.32
N ASP A 395 2.80 -7.36 15.26
CA ASP A 395 3.20 -6.67 14.02
C ASP A 395 4.37 -7.36 13.31
N GLU A 396 5.17 -8.16 14.01
CA GLU A 396 6.25 -8.98 13.43
C GLU A 396 5.84 -10.43 13.15
N ALA A 397 4.81 -10.94 13.84
CA ALA A 397 4.41 -12.34 13.75
C ALA A 397 4.01 -12.73 12.31
N GLY A 398 4.77 -13.68 11.74
CA GLY A 398 4.62 -14.18 10.37
C GLY A 398 5.28 -13.32 9.29
N CYS A 399 5.99 -12.25 9.64
CA CYS A 399 6.46 -11.22 8.71
C CYS A 399 7.94 -10.89 8.96
N LYS A 400 8.87 -11.57 8.26
CA LYS A 400 10.31 -11.42 8.48
C LYS A 400 10.79 -10.02 8.10
N PHE A 401 10.23 -9.43 7.05
CA PHE A 401 10.54 -8.05 6.71
C PHE A 401 10.10 -7.04 7.78
N ALA A 402 8.97 -7.25 8.46
CA ALA A 402 8.54 -6.40 9.58
C ALA A 402 9.45 -6.53 10.81
N SER A 403 9.97 -7.73 11.09
CA SER A 403 10.95 -7.96 12.16
C SER A 403 12.29 -7.27 11.87
N ALA A 404 12.80 -7.35 10.63
CA ALA A 404 13.98 -6.60 10.21
C ALA A 404 13.80 -5.08 10.41
N GLN A 405 12.64 -4.52 10.01
CA GLN A 405 12.29 -3.13 10.29
C GLN A 405 12.31 -2.80 11.79
N THR A 406 11.75 -3.65 12.66
CA THR A 406 11.76 -3.38 14.11
C THR A 406 13.17 -3.35 14.68
N HIS A 407 13.99 -4.38 14.40
CA HIS A 407 15.36 -4.44 14.93
C HIS A 407 16.21 -3.27 14.40
N TYR A 408 16.01 -2.86 13.14
CA TYR A 408 16.60 -1.66 12.56
C TYR A 408 16.25 -0.37 13.33
N TRP A 409 14.96 -0.08 13.49
CA TRP A 409 14.53 1.15 14.19
C TRP A 409 14.87 1.12 15.69
N ARG A 410 14.86 -0.05 16.34
CA ARG A 410 15.26 -0.20 17.75
C ARG A 410 16.78 -0.04 17.94
N ALA A 411 17.61 -0.54 17.02
CA ALA A 411 19.05 -0.30 17.05
C ALA A 411 19.35 1.21 16.96
N ILE A 412 18.69 1.91 16.03
CA ILE A 412 18.75 3.38 15.87
C ILE A 412 18.27 4.09 17.15
N ALA A 413 17.13 3.69 17.72
CA ALA A 413 16.57 4.31 18.91
C ALA A 413 17.44 4.12 20.16
N TYR A 414 17.97 2.93 20.40
CA TYR A 414 18.92 2.69 21.48
C TYR A 414 20.24 3.47 21.28
N ALA A 415 20.73 3.59 20.04
CA ALA A 415 21.91 4.40 19.73
C ALA A 415 21.65 5.90 19.98
N ALA A 416 20.50 6.42 19.57
CA ALA A 416 20.07 7.80 19.81
C ALA A 416 19.99 8.14 21.32
N LEU A 417 19.53 7.19 22.13
CA LEU A 417 19.49 7.27 23.59
C LEU A 417 20.86 7.04 24.27
N GLY A 418 21.90 6.64 23.52
CA GLY A 418 23.23 6.35 24.05
C GLY A 418 23.39 4.94 24.66
N PHE A 419 22.38 4.08 24.57
CA PHE A 419 22.42 2.70 25.04
C PHE A 419 23.13 1.77 24.05
N ALA A 420 24.43 2.01 23.83
CA ALA A 420 25.22 1.35 22.78
C ALA A 420 25.19 -0.19 22.83
N GLN A 421 25.17 -0.80 24.02
CA GLN A 421 25.04 -2.27 24.13
C GLN A 421 23.68 -2.76 23.63
N ASN A 422 22.59 -2.10 23.99
CA ASN A 422 21.25 -2.43 23.51
C ASN A 422 21.13 -2.23 21.99
N ALA A 423 21.78 -1.19 21.45
CA ALA A 423 21.85 -0.95 20.01
C ALA A 423 22.60 -2.07 19.27
N ASN A 424 23.77 -2.47 19.77
CA ASN A 424 24.53 -3.60 19.21
C ASN A 424 23.76 -4.92 19.30
N ASN A 425 23.10 -5.20 20.43
CA ASN A 425 22.24 -6.38 20.55
C ASN A 425 21.15 -6.40 19.47
N GLN A 426 20.51 -5.25 19.17
CA GLN A 426 19.51 -5.17 18.09
C GLN A 426 20.11 -5.22 16.68
N LEU A 427 21.35 -4.77 16.49
CA LEU A 427 22.09 -4.97 15.24
C LEU A 427 22.40 -6.45 14.99
N ASP A 428 22.69 -7.23 16.02
CA ASP A 428 22.96 -8.67 15.90
C ASP A 428 21.68 -9.49 15.64
N GLU A 429 20.55 -9.15 16.27
CA GLU A 429 19.22 -9.69 15.89
C GLU A 429 18.87 -9.35 14.43
N LEU A 430 19.11 -8.09 14.01
CA LEU A 430 18.92 -7.66 12.62
C LEU A 430 19.81 -8.43 11.65
N ARG A 431 21.06 -8.74 12.03
CA ARG A 431 21.97 -9.58 11.22
C ARG A 431 21.39 -10.98 11.03
N GLN A 432 20.89 -11.62 12.08
CA GLN A 432 20.25 -12.94 11.98
C GLN A 432 19.03 -12.90 11.04
N VAL A 433 18.11 -11.94 11.22
CA VAL A 433 16.92 -11.83 10.34
C VAL A 433 17.32 -11.50 8.89
N THR A 434 18.37 -10.72 8.67
CA THR A 434 18.94 -10.46 7.33
C THR A 434 19.57 -11.72 6.72
N GLU A 435 20.20 -12.60 7.49
CA GLU A 435 20.70 -13.90 7.02
C GLU A 435 19.56 -14.85 6.64
N GLU A 436 18.50 -14.93 7.46
CA GLU A 436 17.29 -15.71 7.17
C GLU A 436 16.60 -15.22 5.87
N ILE A 437 16.39 -13.91 5.71
CA ILE A 437 15.88 -13.28 4.49
C ILE A 437 16.83 -13.52 3.30
N SER A 438 18.14 -13.57 3.53
CA SER A 438 19.12 -13.82 2.45
C SER A 438 19.14 -15.28 2.00
N GLY A 439 18.76 -16.22 2.87
CA GLY A 439 18.78 -17.67 2.61
C GLY A 439 17.50 -18.24 1.99
N ASP A 440 16.33 -17.63 2.21
CA ASP A 440 15.07 -18.07 1.57
C ASP A 440 14.87 -17.38 0.20
N THR A 441 14.80 -18.18 -0.86
CA THR A 441 14.56 -17.68 -2.24
C THR A 441 13.20 -17.01 -2.43
N ALA A 442 12.19 -17.30 -1.57
CA ALA A 442 10.92 -16.58 -1.59
C ALA A 442 11.03 -15.15 -1.02
N LEU A 443 12.08 -14.87 -0.24
CA LEU A 443 12.36 -13.57 0.39
C LEU A 443 13.44 -12.76 -0.33
N ASP A 444 13.93 -13.23 -1.49
CA ASP A 444 14.86 -12.52 -2.39
C ASP A 444 14.52 -11.04 -2.60
N ARG A 445 13.21 -10.74 -2.71
CA ARG A 445 12.66 -9.39 -2.89
C ARG A 445 12.91 -8.44 -1.72
N HIS A 446 13.33 -8.94 -0.56
CA HIS A 446 13.71 -8.14 0.62
C HIS A 446 15.22 -8.10 0.86
N ARG A 447 15.99 -9.07 0.33
CA ARG A 447 17.43 -9.27 0.60
C ARG A 447 18.25 -7.97 0.55
N ALA A 448 18.19 -7.24 -0.57
CA ALA A 448 19.02 -6.05 -0.77
C ALA A 448 18.71 -4.93 0.24
N LEU A 449 17.43 -4.79 0.63
CA LEU A 449 17.00 -3.76 1.58
C LEU A 449 17.32 -4.14 3.04
N ALA A 450 17.17 -5.42 3.42
CA ALA A 450 17.58 -5.91 4.73
C ALA A 450 19.10 -5.78 4.94
N GLN A 451 19.90 -6.09 3.91
CA GLN A 451 21.35 -5.86 3.93
C GLN A 451 21.70 -4.36 4.00
N GLY A 452 20.88 -3.48 3.40
CA GLY A 452 20.98 -2.03 3.57
C GLY A 452 20.70 -1.59 5.01
N MET A 453 19.60 -2.07 5.60
CA MET A 453 19.26 -1.82 7.01
C MET A 453 20.41 -2.23 7.95
N THR A 454 21.01 -3.40 7.77
CA THR A 454 22.14 -3.84 8.61
C THR A 454 23.30 -2.83 8.57
N ARG A 455 23.73 -2.38 7.38
CA ARG A 455 24.79 -1.36 7.25
C ARG A 455 24.38 0.01 7.78
N GLY A 456 23.12 0.42 7.56
CA GLY A 456 22.58 1.68 8.04
C GLY A 456 22.48 1.75 9.57
N ALA A 457 22.14 0.65 10.25
CA ALA A 457 22.09 0.61 11.71
C ALA A 457 23.50 0.68 12.31
N GLU A 458 24.46 -0.05 11.74
CA GLU A 458 25.88 0.02 12.10
C GLU A 458 26.43 1.45 11.89
N ALA A 459 26.16 2.07 10.74
CA ALA A 459 26.52 3.46 10.45
C ALA A 459 25.86 4.49 11.40
N PHE A 460 24.62 4.26 11.82
CA PHE A 460 23.95 5.14 12.80
C PHE A 460 24.50 4.95 14.22
N ILE A 461 24.90 3.73 14.61
CA ILE A 461 25.58 3.45 15.88
C ILE A 461 26.94 4.16 15.92
N GLU A 462 27.74 4.05 14.85
CA GLU A 462 28.97 4.83 14.68
C GLU A 462 28.69 6.34 14.79
N LEU A 463 27.67 6.85 14.08
CA LEU A 463 27.32 8.27 14.08
C LEU A 463 26.88 8.78 15.46
N ALA A 464 26.07 8.01 16.19
CA ALA A 464 25.64 8.33 17.54
C ALA A 464 26.82 8.37 18.53
N SER A 465 27.86 7.55 18.30
CA SER A 465 29.13 7.60 19.06
C SER A 465 30.01 8.80 18.70
N GLY A 466 29.75 9.48 17.58
CA GLY A 466 30.51 10.64 17.09
C GLY A 466 31.38 10.37 15.86
N HIS A 467 31.23 9.24 15.17
CA HIS A 467 32.05 8.85 14.02
C HIS A 467 31.19 8.77 12.74
N VAL A 468 31.54 9.54 11.70
CA VAL A 468 30.80 9.51 10.43
C VAL A 468 31.29 8.31 9.58
N SER A 469 30.44 7.29 9.48
CA SER A 469 30.69 6.08 8.69
C SER A 469 30.76 6.36 7.18
N PRO A 470 31.57 5.64 6.38
CA PRO A 470 31.43 5.64 4.92
C PRO A 470 30.04 5.14 4.48
N TYR A 471 29.35 4.34 5.31
CA TYR A 471 28.00 3.84 5.06
C TYR A 471 26.89 4.77 5.59
N VAL A 472 27.19 6.05 5.89
CA VAL A 472 26.18 7.04 6.31
C VAL A 472 25.04 7.21 5.28
N GLY A 473 25.28 6.87 4.01
CA GLY A 473 24.26 6.82 2.95
C GLY A 473 23.32 5.60 2.97
N ASP A 474 23.64 4.54 3.73
CA ASP A 474 22.75 3.41 3.98
C ASP A 474 21.77 3.68 5.16
N ILE A 475 21.88 4.84 5.83
CA ILE A 475 20.92 5.26 6.86
C ILE A 475 19.60 5.67 6.17
N ILE A 476 18.62 4.77 6.21
CA ILE A 476 17.26 4.94 5.68
C ILE A 476 16.26 5.18 6.82
N ASP A 477 15.04 5.58 6.48
CA ASP A 477 13.92 5.83 7.40
C ASP A 477 14.16 6.83 8.57
N VAL A 478 15.36 7.41 8.74
CA VAL A 478 15.62 8.51 9.70
C VAL A 478 15.39 9.87 9.02
N PRO A 479 14.40 10.69 9.45
CA PRO A 479 14.15 12.00 8.83
C PRO A 479 15.28 13.01 9.05
N ALA A 480 15.39 14.03 8.19
CA ALA A 480 16.40 15.08 8.29
C ALA A 480 16.43 15.78 9.67
N VAL A 481 15.25 16.07 10.21
CA VAL A 481 15.04 16.63 11.56
C VAL A 481 15.54 15.73 12.71
N ALA A 482 15.66 14.42 12.48
CA ALA A 482 16.14 13.46 13.45
C ALA A 482 17.63 13.13 13.27
N LEU A 483 18.14 13.14 12.03
CA LEU A 483 19.53 12.82 11.69
C LEU A 483 20.51 14.00 11.89
N ALA A 484 20.09 15.22 11.57
CA ALA A 484 20.95 16.41 11.63
C ALA A 484 21.59 16.70 13.00
N PRO A 485 20.92 16.47 14.16
CA PRO A 485 21.56 16.56 15.47
C PRO A 485 22.79 15.65 15.64
N PHE A 486 22.73 14.42 15.12
CA PHE A 486 23.83 13.45 15.24
C PHE A 486 24.99 13.77 14.30
N LEU A 487 24.71 14.19 13.06
CA LEU A 487 25.72 14.73 12.14
C LEU A 487 26.49 15.91 12.76
N ALA A 488 25.77 16.87 13.35
CA ALA A 488 26.39 18.02 14.02
C ALA A 488 27.16 17.63 15.30
N LYS A 489 26.72 16.59 16.04
CA LYS A 489 27.42 16.03 17.20
C LYS A 489 28.73 15.32 16.80
N ALA A 490 28.74 14.63 15.66
CA ALA A 490 29.92 13.98 15.07
C ALA A 490 30.90 14.96 14.39
N GLY A 491 30.64 16.28 14.47
CA GLY A 491 31.49 17.33 13.92
C GLY A 491 31.12 17.80 12.52
N ASP A 492 30.35 17.02 11.74
CA ASP A 492 29.88 17.43 10.40
C ASP A 492 28.61 18.29 10.46
N ARG A 493 28.78 19.48 11.06
CA ARG A 493 27.76 20.52 11.09
C ARG A 493 27.44 21.06 9.69
N ALA A 494 28.35 20.95 8.73
CA ALA A 494 28.14 21.42 7.37
C ALA A 494 27.14 20.51 6.63
N GLN A 495 27.33 19.19 6.68
CA GLN A 495 26.38 18.22 6.16
C GLN A 495 25.04 18.29 6.90
N ALA A 496 25.04 18.49 8.23
CA ALA A 496 23.83 18.72 9.01
C ALA A 496 23.03 19.95 8.52
N GLN A 497 23.70 21.09 8.24
CA GLN A 497 23.05 22.26 7.67
C GLN A 497 22.54 21.99 6.25
N GLN A 498 23.35 21.38 5.38
CA GLN A 498 22.97 21.07 4.00
C GLN A 498 21.75 20.13 3.93
N LEU A 499 21.66 19.17 4.84
CA LEU A 499 20.53 18.26 4.98
C LEU A 499 19.24 19.01 5.36
N LEU A 500 19.31 19.91 6.36
CA LEU A 500 18.18 20.75 6.77
C LEU A 500 17.77 21.76 5.68
N GLU A 501 18.72 22.31 4.92
CA GLU A 501 18.44 23.22 3.80
C GLU A 501 17.77 22.49 2.63
N LYS A 502 18.22 21.28 2.30
CA LYS A 502 17.57 20.42 1.30
C LYS A 502 16.14 20.07 1.70
N ASP A 503 15.92 19.70 2.97
CA ASP A 503 14.60 19.29 3.42
C ASP A 503 13.64 20.49 3.58
N LEU A 504 14.13 21.67 3.98
CA LEU A 504 13.33 22.90 4.03
C LEU A 504 12.94 23.41 2.63
N LEU A 505 13.71 23.10 1.59
CA LEU A 505 13.28 23.32 0.20
C LEU A 505 12.11 22.40 -0.18
N ASN A 506 12.12 21.14 0.26
CA ASN A 506 11.01 20.20 0.03
C ASN A 506 9.76 20.51 0.87
N GLN A 507 9.95 21.09 2.07
CA GLN A 507 8.91 21.36 3.06
C GLN A 507 8.90 22.86 3.42
N PRO A 508 8.55 23.77 2.47
CA PRO A 508 8.66 25.22 2.68
C PRO A 508 7.76 25.69 3.84
N ALA A 509 8.21 26.73 4.55
CA ALA A 509 7.58 27.23 5.78
C ALA A 509 7.43 26.20 6.95
N SER A 510 8.05 25.02 6.85
CA SER A 510 8.12 24.05 7.96
C SER A 510 8.74 24.67 9.21
N LYS A 511 7.96 24.75 10.29
CA LYS A 511 8.40 25.29 11.59
C LYS A 511 9.60 24.53 12.19
N PRO A 512 9.59 23.18 12.30
CA PRO A 512 10.71 22.45 12.91
C PRO A 512 12.01 22.63 12.12
N LEU A 513 11.97 22.50 10.79
CA LEU A 513 13.15 22.69 9.94
C LEU A 513 13.70 24.11 10.00
N THR A 514 12.83 25.14 9.98
CA THR A 514 13.25 26.54 10.09
C THR A 514 13.93 26.82 11.43
N ALA A 515 13.39 26.31 12.54
CA ALA A 515 13.99 26.48 13.87
C ALA A 515 15.35 25.78 13.99
N MET A 516 15.45 24.53 13.52
CA MET A 516 16.71 23.78 13.51
C MET A 516 17.78 24.43 12.62
N LEU A 517 17.39 24.94 11.45
CA LEU A 517 18.29 25.62 10.53
C LEU A 517 18.78 26.96 11.07
N GLN A 518 17.95 27.72 11.79
CA GLN A 518 18.42 28.92 12.49
C GLN A 518 19.39 28.56 13.62
N ALA A 519 19.12 27.50 14.39
CA ALA A 519 20.06 27.00 15.39
C ALA A 519 21.39 26.55 14.76
N ALA A 520 21.35 25.91 13.58
CA ALA A 520 22.53 25.55 12.79
C ALA A 520 23.39 26.79 12.44
N LYS A 521 22.75 27.85 11.93
CA LYS A 521 23.39 29.11 11.52
C LYS A 521 23.90 29.95 12.69
N ASP A 522 23.20 29.95 13.82
CA ASP A 522 23.55 30.68 15.05
C ASP A 522 24.72 30.05 15.85
N GLY A 523 25.28 28.92 15.39
CA GLY A 523 26.28 28.16 16.16
C GLY A 523 25.73 27.42 17.39
N LYS A 524 24.39 27.42 17.59
CA LYS A 524 23.71 26.78 18.73
C LYS A 524 23.65 25.24 18.59
N PRO A 525 23.39 24.48 19.66
CA PRO A 525 23.06 23.07 19.56
C PRO A 525 21.86 22.85 18.60
N ILE A 526 21.98 21.90 17.69
CA ILE A 526 20.86 21.44 16.86
C ILE A 526 20.20 20.29 17.64
N VAL A 527 18.90 20.39 17.90
CA VAL A 527 18.13 19.45 18.72
C VAL A 527 16.81 19.13 18.00
N THR A 528 16.33 17.90 18.12
CA THR A 528 14.96 17.52 17.70
C THR A 528 13.94 18.40 18.43
N PRO A 529 13.02 19.09 17.73
CA PRO A 529 12.01 19.93 18.38
C PRO A 529 11.10 19.10 19.29
N THR A 530 11.12 19.40 20.60
CA THR A 530 10.19 18.82 21.58
C THR A 530 8.78 19.36 21.39
N GLU A 531 7.78 18.63 21.90
CA GLU A 531 6.37 18.99 21.74
C GLU A 531 6.05 20.41 22.22
N SER A 532 5.44 21.21 21.34
CA SER A 532 4.79 22.44 21.74
C SER A 532 3.46 22.10 22.39
N THR A 533 3.36 22.21 23.71
CA THR A 533 2.13 22.00 24.48
C THR A 533 1.03 23.05 24.21
N ALA A 534 1.32 24.03 23.34
CA ALA A 534 0.38 25.04 22.86
C ALA A 534 -0.10 24.73 21.43
N GLY A 535 -0.93 23.69 21.30
CA GLY A 535 -1.60 23.31 20.06
C GLY A 535 -3.10 23.11 20.28
N ASP A 536 -3.91 23.68 19.40
CA ASP A 536 -5.29 23.26 19.15
C ASP A 536 -5.26 21.74 18.79
N PRO A 537 -6.20 20.88 19.23
CA PRO A 537 -6.11 19.41 19.11
C PRO A 537 -6.09 18.83 17.68
N GLY A 538 -5.89 19.68 16.67
CA GLY A 538 -5.95 19.35 15.25
C GLY A 538 -7.40 19.27 14.75
N PRO A 539 -7.59 19.08 13.42
CA PRO A 539 -8.85 18.58 12.94
C PRO A 539 -9.13 17.22 13.62
N SER A 540 -10.33 17.03 14.14
CA SER A 540 -10.81 15.71 14.60
C SER A 540 -10.96 14.78 13.40
N ILE A 541 -9.84 14.19 12.98
CA ILE A 541 -9.83 13.21 11.92
C ILE A 541 -10.55 11.96 12.43
N VAL A 542 -11.58 11.60 11.67
CA VAL A 542 -12.33 10.36 11.79
C VAL A 542 -12.00 9.59 10.51
N LEU A 543 -11.15 8.57 10.63
CA LEU A 543 -11.11 7.52 9.62
C LEU A 543 -12.51 6.88 9.55
N ALA A 544 -12.94 6.44 8.37
CA ALA A 544 -14.27 5.85 8.22
C ALA A 544 -14.48 4.72 9.24
N ASN A 545 -15.67 4.69 9.87
CA ASN A 545 -16.04 3.57 10.74
C ASN A 545 -15.91 2.26 9.94
N PRO A 546 -15.39 1.17 10.57
CA PRO A 546 -15.29 -0.11 9.90
C PRO A 546 -16.66 -0.55 9.38
N GLN A 547 -16.71 -1.12 8.17
CA GLN A 547 -17.97 -1.43 7.51
C GLN A 547 -18.73 -2.50 8.29
N SER A 548 -19.94 -2.19 8.75
CA SER A 548 -20.81 -3.16 9.40
C SER A 548 -21.11 -4.34 8.46
N ALA A 549 -20.92 -5.55 8.97
CA ALA A 549 -21.01 -6.79 8.23
C ALA A 549 -22.47 -7.09 7.79
N PRO A 550 -22.70 -7.50 6.53
CA PRO A 550 -24.04 -7.85 6.08
C PRO A 550 -24.59 -9.10 6.78
N GLY A 551 -25.71 -8.97 7.49
CA GLY A 551 -26.36 -10.11 8.14
C GLY A 551 -26.83 -11.18 7.14
N PHE A 552 -26.78 -12.45 7.54
CA PHE A 552 -27.32 -13.59 6.80
C PHE A 552 -28.00 -14.60 7.74
N THR A 553 -28.85 -15.46 7.17
CA THR A 553 -29.44 -16.63 7.83
C THR A 553 -29.50 -17.78 6.83
N LEU A 554 -28.77 -18.86 7.11
CA LEU A 554 -28.49 -19.94 6.15
C LEU A 554 -28.62 -21.33 6.79
N PRO A 555 -29.02 -22.37 6.04
CA PRO A 555 -29.05 -23.75 6.54
C PRO A 555 -27.65 -24.33 6.76
N ASP A 556 -27.50 -25.10 7.84
CA ASP A 556 -26.32 -25.92 8.18
C ASP A 556 -26.40 -27.35 7.62
N GLU A 557 -25.42 -28.21 7.96
CA GLU A 557 -25.39 -29.62 7.53
C GLU A 557 -26.56 -30.49 8.02
N THR A 558 -27.36 -30.01 8.98
CA THR A 558 -28.58 -30.67 9.47
C THR A 558 -29.85 -30.13 8.80
N GLY A 559 -29.73 -29.07 7.99
CA GLY A 559 -30.86 -28.29 7.47
C GLY A 559 -31.41 -27.28 8.49
N SER A 560 -30.73 -27.07 9.62
CA SER A 560 -31.13 -26.09 10.64
C SER A 560 -30.64 -24.71 10.23
N THR A 561 -31.49 -23.69 10.31
CA THR A 561 -31.12 -22.32 9.94
C THR A 561 -30.28 -21.66 11.04
N VAL A 562 -29.06 -21.25 10.70
CA VAL A 562 -28.15 -20.48 11.55
C VAL A 562 -28.00 -19.08 10.98
N GLY A 563 -28.26 -18.06 11.78
CA GLY A 563 -27.99 -16.66 11.43
C GLY A 563 -26.75 -16.10 12.12
N MET A 564 -26.32 -14.94 11.63
CA MET A 564 -25.10 -14.27 12.10
C MET A 564 -25.19 -13.84 13.58
N GLU A 565 -26.40 -13.66 14.12
CA GLU A 565 -26.66 -13.36 15.53
C GLU A 565 -26.10 -14.40 16.51
N LYS A 566 -25.81 -15.63 16.05
CA LYS A 566 -25.09 -16.66 16.82
C LYS A 566 -23.70 -16.20 17.30
N TRP A 567 -23.09 -15.23 16.62
CA TRP A 567 -21.76 -14.72 16.92
C TRP A 567 -21.76 -13.28 17.47
N ALA A 568 -22.92 -12.70 17.78
CA ALA A 568 -22.99 -11.37 18.40
C ALA A 568 -22.18 -11.30 19.71
N GLY A 569 -21.33 -10.28 19.86
CA GLY A 569 -20.48 -10.09 21.05
C GLY A 569 -19.17 -10.89 21.06
N GLN A 570 -18.86 -11.67 20.02
CA GLN A 570 -17.58 -12.36 19.84
C GLN A 570 -17.05 -12.15 18.41
N PRO A 571 -15.73 -12.02 18.20
CA PRO A 571 -15.18 -11.87 16.85
C PRO A 571 -15.38 -13.16 16.06
N VAL A 572 -15.53 -13.07 14.74
CA VAL A 572 -15.80 -14.26 13.89
C VAL A 572 -15.05 -14.17 12.56
N LEU A 573 -14.44 -15.29 12.15
CA LEU A 573 -13.82 -15.44 10.84
C LEU A 573 -14.86 -16.03 9.87
N VAL A 574 -15.30 -15.24 8.88
CA VAL A 574 -16.26 -15.65 7.86
C VAL A 574 -15.51 -15.95 6.56
N ILE A 575 -15.64 -17.19 6.06
CA ILE A 575 -14.98 -17.68 4.86
C ILE A 575 -16.04 -17.99 3.80
N PHE A 576 -16.03 -17.26 2.68
CA PHE A 576 -16.83 -17.53 1.51
C PHE A 576 -16.08 -18.48 0.57
N GLN A 577 -16.58 -19.71 0.43
CA GLN A 577 -16.00 -20.75 -0.41
C GLN A 577 -16.89 -21.01 -1.62
N ALA A 578 -16.54 -20.41 -2.76
CA ALA A 578 -17.14 -20.75 -4.05
C ALA A 578 -16.81 -22.22 -4.41
N GLY A 579 -17.84 -23.02 -4.70
CA GLY A 579 -17.68 -24.45 -4.96
C GLY A 579 -17.10 -25.24 -3.77
N GLY A 580 -16.27 -26.25 -4.05
CA GLY A 580 -15.61 -27.09 -3.03
C GLY A 580 -16.19 -28.51 -2.87
N ALA A 581 -17.26 -28.86 -3.58
CA ALA A 581 -17.91 -30.17 -3.50
C ALA A 581 -17.12 -31.35 -4.11
N ARG A 582 -15.98 -31.09 -4.77
CA ARG A 582 -15.07 -32.15 -5.26
C ARG A 582 -13.90 -32.31 -4.30
N ALA A 583 -13.44 -33.54 -4.11
CA ALA A 583 -12.34 -33.85 -3.17
C ALA A 583 -11.02 -33.14 -3.51
N GLU A 584 -10.82 -32.77 -4.78
CA GLU A 584 -9.71 -31.95 -5.30
C GLU A 584 -9.84 -30.47 -4.90
N ASP A 585 -11.03 -29.87 -5.01
CA ASP A 585 -11.30 -28.47 -4.63
C ASP A 585 -11.29 -28.27 -3.09
N ALA A 586 -11.49 -29.33 -2.32
CA ALA A 586 -11.61 -29.29 -0.86
C ALA A 586 -10.28 -29.15 -0.09
N ALA A 587 -9.13 -28.99 -0.77
CA ALA A 587 -7.83 -28.82 -0.10
C ALA A 587 -7.78 -27.66 0.92
N PRO A 588 -8.30 -26.44 0.64
CA PRO A 588 -8.24 -25.34 1.60
C PRO A 588 -9.11 -25.58 2.84
N LEU A 589 -10.23 -26.30 2.70
CA LEU A 589 -11.08 -26.69 3.83
C LEU A 589 -10.43 -27.76 4.71
N LYS A 590 -9.59 -28.64 4.13
CA LYS A 590 -8.79 -29.64 4.87
C LYS A 590 -7.67 -28.96 5.68
N GLU A 591 -7.04 -27.93 5.11
CA GLU A 591 -6.07 -27.06 5.78
C GLU A 591 -6.75 -26.32 6.95
N LEU A 592 -7.85 -25.60 6.69
CA LEU A 592 -8.63 -24.88 7.70
C LEU A 592 -9.07 -25.78 8.87
N ARG A 593 -9.49 -27.01 8.60
CA ARG A 593 -9.88 -28.00 9.62
C ARG A 593 -8.73 -28.39 10.56
N THR A 594 -7.49 -28.34 10.08
CA THR A 594 -6.29 -28.66 10.85
C THR A 594 -5.94 -27.54 11.85
N HIS A 595 -6.13 -26.27 11.46
CA HIS A 595 -5.77 -25.11 12.28
C HIS A 595 -6.94 -24.53 13.11
N ALA A 596 -8.19 -24.90 12.82
CA ALA A 596 -9.37 -24.44 13.55
C ALA A 596 -9.32 -24.58 15.09
N PRO A 597 -8.69 -25.63 15.70
CA PRO A 597 -8.50 -25.68 17.15
C PRO A 597 -7.71 -24.48 17.72
N SER A 598 -6.78 -23.92 16.95
CA SER A 598 -6.02 -22.73 17.33
C SER A 598 -6.91 -21.48 17.32
N PHE A 599 -7.74 -21.28 16.29
CA PHE A 599 -8.72 -20.19 16.26
C PHE A 599 -9.71 -20.28 17.44
N ALA A 600 -10.19 -21.47 17.75
CA ALA A 600 -11.04 -21.72 18.92
C ALA A 600 -10.33 -21.40 20.25
N HIS A 601 -9.04 -21.69 20.38
CA HIS A 601 -8.24 -21.33 21.56
C HIS A 601 -8.16 -19.81 21.78
N PHE A 602 -8.08 -19.01 20.71
CA PHE A 602 -8.09 -17.55 20.78
C PHE A 602 -9.51 -16.93 20.82
N GLY A 603 -10.57 -17.75 20.89
CA GLY A 603 -11.95 -17.28 20.96
C GLY A 603 -12.47 -16.70 19.63
N ILE A 604 -11.94 -17.17 18.50
CA ILE A 604 -12.33 -16.77 17.15
C ILE A 604 -13.08 -17.96 16.50
N PRO A 605 -14.41 -18.08 16.64
CA PRO A 605 -15.20 -19.01 15.84
C PRO A 605 -14.98 -18.78 14.33
N ILE A 606 -15.04 -19.87 13.57
CA ILE A 606 -14.96 -19.87 12.10
C ILE A 606 -16.32 -20.29 11.53
N VAL A 607 -16.74 -19.59 10.48
CA VAL A 607 -17.95 -19.87 9.71
C VAL A 607 -17.58 -19.97 8.24
N VAL A 608 -17.86 -21.11 7.60
CA VAL A 608 -17.71 -21.29 6.16
C VAL A 608 -19.09 -21.18 5.52
N VAL A 609 -19.24 -20.25 4.58
CA VAL A 609 -20.42 -20.07 3.73
C VAL A 609 -20.03 -20.55 2.33
N SER A 610 -20.81 -21.48 1.76
CA SER A 610 -20.52 -22.06 0.44
C SER A 610 -21.75 -22.10 -0.45
N THR A 611 -21.53 -22.12 -1.76
CA THR A 611 -22.58 -22.24 -2.78
C THR A 611 -23.15 -23.66 -2.91
N GLU A 612 -22.45 -24.64 -2.35
CA GLU A 612 -22.79 -26.07 -2.38
C GLU A 612 -23.66 -26.48 -1.19
N GLU A 613 -24.36 -27.62 -1.30
CA GLU A 613 -25.00 -28.25 -0.14
C GLU A 613 -23.94 -28.63 0.91
N ALA A 614 -24.19 -28.33 2.19
CA ALA A 614 -23.24 -28.61 3.27
C ALA A 614 -22.90 -30.12 3.39
N THR A 615 -23.83 -31.00 2.98
CA THR A 615 -23.63 -32.45 2.88
C THR A 615 -22.63 -32.86 1.79
N MET A 616 -22.61 -32.19 0.63
CA MET A 616 -21.63 -32.41 -0.45
C MET A 616 -20.22 -32.00 -0.01
N LEU A 617 -20.10 -30.94 0.79
CA LEU A 617 -18.83 -30.48 1.33
C LEU A 617 -18.28 -31.43 2.41
N LEU A 618 -19.16 -32.01 3.24
CA LEU A 618 -18.79 -33.11 4.14
C LEU A 618 -18.29 -34.35 3.38
N GLU A 619 -18.85 -34.66 2.21
CA GLU A 619 -18.36 -35.72 1.33
C GLU A 619 -16.98 -35.40 0.75
N ALA A 620 -16.77 -34.19 0.23
CA ALA A 620 -15.46 -33.74 -0.27
C ALA A 620 -14.35 -33.71 0.82
N LEU A 621 -14.75 -33.57 2.09
CA LEU A 621 -13.90 -33.68 3.28
C LEU A 621 -13.69 -35.12 3.80
N GLY A 622 -14.35 -36.11 3.19
CA GLY A 622 -14.26 -37.53 3.55
C GLY A 622 -15.00 -37.91 4.84
N LEU A 623 -16.10 -37.24 5.16
CA LEU A 623 -16.84 -37.38 6.43
C LEU A 623 -18.20 -38.09 6.30
N THR A 624 -18.52 -38.64 5.13
CA THR A 624 -19.77 -39.41 4.89
C THR A 624 -19.92 -40.60 5.84
N GLY A 625 -21.17 -40.93 6.18
CA GLY A 625 -21.49 -42.05 7.06
C GLY A 625 -21.16 -41.84 8.55
N THR A 626 -20.53 -40.73 8.94
CA THR A 626 -20.36 -40.37 10.35
C THR A 626 -21.66 -39.78 10.91
N PRO A 627 -22.20 -40.26 12.04
CA PRO A 627 -23.36 -39.64 12.67
C PRO A 627 -22.94 -38.36 13.40
N SER A 628 -23.41 -37.20 12.91
CA SER A 628 -23.01 -35.85 13.38
C SER A 628 -21.49 -35.60 13.29
N PRO A 629 -20.93 -35.40 12.08
CA PRO A 629 -19.54 -34.98 11.91
C PRO A 629 -19.30 -33.64 12.59
N LYS A 630 -18.67 -33.66 13.77
CA LYS A 630 -18.26 -32.44 14.48
C LYS A 630 -17.10 -31.77 13.75
N LEU A 631 -17.43 -30.96 12.75
CA LEU A 631 -16.52 -29.96 12.21
C LEU A 631 -16.12 -28.98 13.33
N PRO A 632 -14.86 -28.50 13.37
CA PRO A 632 -14.41 -27.50 14.33
C PRO A 632 -14.87 -26.07 13.96
N PHE A 633 -15.75 -25.94 12.96
CA PHE A 633 -16.29 -24.71 12.41
C PHE A 633 -17.71 -24.96 11.88
N ASN A 634 -18.52 -23.91 11.73
CA ASN A 634 -19.84 -24.06 11.09
C ASN A 634 -19.70 -24.09 9.56
N MET A 635 -20.50 -24.94 8.90
CA MET A 635 -20.63 -25.01 7.45
C MET A 635 -22.07 -24.63 7.06
N LEU A 636 -22.23 -23.61 6.22
CA LEU A 636 -23.52 -23.04 5.84
C LEU A 636 -23.67 -23.00 4.31
N SER A 637 -24.88 -23.28 3.82
CA SER A 637 -25.17 -23.37 2.39
C SER A 637 -25.98 -22.16 1.89
N ASP A 638 -25.35 -21.33 1.05
CA ASP A 638 -25.96 -20.19 0.34
C ASP A 638 -26.14 -20.53 -1.15
N ARG A 639 -26.98 -21.53 -1.44
CA ARG A 639 -27.31 -21.95 -2.82
C ARG A 639 -27.99 -20.87 -3.66
N GLN A 640 -28.55 -19.84 -3.01
CA GLN A 640 -29.20 -18.69 -3.67
C GLN A 640 -28.25 -17.49 -3.83
N GLN A 641 -27.03 -17.59 -3.28
CA GLN A 641 -25.95 -16.61 -3.37
C GLN A 641 -26.31 -15.23 -2.80
N PHE A 642 -27.23 -15.17 -1.84
CA PHE A 642 -27.67 -13.92 -1.22
C PHE A 642 -26.61 -13.33 -0.29
N ALA A 643 -25.94 -14.17 0.51
CA ALA A 643 -24.81 -13.76 1.34
C ALA A 643 -23.57 -13.50 0.48
N PHE A 644 -23.28 -14.35 -0.52
CA PHE A 644 -22.20 -14.11 -1.48
C PHE A 644 -22.34 -12.74 -2.17
N LYS A 645 -23.57 -12.32 -2.52
CA LYS A 645 -23.84 -11.02 -3.13
C LYS A 645 -23.81 -9.86 -2.13
N SER A 646 -24.38 -10.00 -0.93
CA SER A 646 -24.38 -8.90 0.04
C SER A 646 -23.00 -8.60 0.63
N TRP A 647 -22.08 -9.58 0.64
CA TRP A 647 -20.68 -9.42 1.07
C TRP A 647 -19.71 -9.06 -0.08
N GLY A 648 -20.18 -8.83 -1.30
CA GLY A 648 -19.33 -8.50 -2.45
C GLY A 648 -18.52 -9.69 -3.01
N CYS A 649 -18.72 -10.91 -2.51
CA CYS A 649 -18.10 -12.15 -3.00
C CYS A 649 -18.77 -12.68 -4.28
N TYR A 650 -19.13 -11.81 -5.22
CA TYR A 650 -19.76 -12.17 -6.47
C TYR A 650 -19.24 -11.31 -7.63
N ASP A 651 -18.68 -11.94 -8.66
CA ASP A 651 -18.26 -11.24 -9.87
C ASP A 651 -19.49 -11.01 -10.76
N ASN A 652 -19.89 -9.74 -10.88
CA ASN A 652 -21.06 -9.31 -11.64
C ASN A 652 -20.82 -9.26 -13.16
N TYR A 653 -19.59 -9.49 -13.62
CA TYR A 653 -19.20 -9.56 -15.03
C TYR A 653 -19.13 -11.01 -15.53
N LEU A 654 -18.69 -11.94 -14.68
CA LEU A 654 -18.66 -13.38 -14.92
C LEU A 654 -19.89 -14.12 -14.35
N GLU A 655 -20.81 -13.39 -13.71
CA GLU A 655 -22.05 -13.84 -13.08
C GLU A 655 -21.87 -15.03 -12.11
N LYS A 656 -20.72 -15.08 -11.42
CA LYS A 656 -20.32 -16.22 -10.59
C LYS A 656 -19.84 -15.81 -9.18
N PRO A 657 -20.05 -16.66 -8.16
CA PRO A 657 -19.46 -16.49 -6.84
C PRO A 657 -17.92 -16.49 -6.92
N VAL A 658 -17.28 -15.74 -6.03
CA VAL A 658 -15.83 -15.74 -5.83
C VAL A 658 -15.49 -16.08 -4.37
N HIS A 659 -14.24 -16.39 -4.07
CA HIS A 659 -13.84 -16.65 -2.70
C HIS A 659 -13.73 -15.35 -1.91
N GLY A 660 -13.97 -15.44 -0.61
CA GLY A 660 -13.75 -14.35 0.32
C GLY A 660 -13.31 -14.85 1.69
N ALA A 661 -12.63 -14.01 2.42
CA ALA A 661 -12.33 -14.22 3.83
C ALA A 661 -12.45 -12.87 4.55
N PHE A 662 -13.10 -12.86 5.71
CA PHE A 662 -13.39 -11.65 6.49
C PHE A 662 -13.18 -11.92 7.97
N LEU A 663 -12.59 -10.95 8.67
CA LEU A 663 -12.63 -10.88 10.13
C LEU A 663 -13.67 -9.87 10.55
N VAL A 664 -14.60 -10.29 11.41
CA VAL A 664 -15.60 -9.43 12.04
C VAL A 664 -15.25 -9.25 13.52
N ASP A 665 -15.44 -8.04 14.05
CA ASP A 665 -15.31 -7.71 15.47
C ASP A 665 -16.52 -8.21 16.31
N ARG A 666 -16.65 -7.77 17.57
CA ARG A 666 -17.75 -8.16 18.47
C ARG A 666 -19.02 -7.36 18.24
N GLU A 667 -18.85 -6.17 17.68
CA GLU A 667 -19.82 -5.13 17.42
C GLU A 667 -20.57 -5.38 16.09
N GLY A 668 -19.98 -6.20 15.21
CA GLY A 668 -20.51 -6.61 13.92
C GLY A 668 -19.88 -5.90 12.72
N ASN A 669 -18.66 -5.36 12.82
CA ASN A 669 -17.96 -4.67 11.73
C ASN A 669 -16.77 -5.46 11.19
N ILE A 670 -16.48 -5.29 9.90
CA ILE A 670 -15.38 -5.93 9.20
C ILE A 670 -14.07 -5.19 9.54
N LEU A 671 -13.13 -5.90 10.17
CA LEU A 671 -11.78 -5.43 10.49
C LEU A 671 -10.74 -5.75 9.40
N TRP A 672 -11.01 -6.79 8.60
CA TRP A 672 -10.12 -7.29 7.56
C TRP A 672 -10.95 -8.01 6.50
N SER A 673 -10.58 -7.85 5.22
CA SER A 673 -11.18 -8.62 4.14
C SER A 673 -10.17 -8.95 3.02
N ASN A 674 -10.42 -10.06 2.33
CA ASN A 674 -9.80 -10.41 1.07
C ASN A 674 -10.85 -11.10 0.19
N ILE A 675 -10.96 -10.71 -1.08
CA ILE A 675 -11.90 -11.28 -2.06
C ILE A 675 -11.14 -11.58 -3.35
N SER A 676 -11.27 -12.80 -3.88
CA SER A 676 -10.50 -13.23 -5.06
C SER A 676 -11.13 -14.41 -5.80
N HIS A 677 -10.77 -14.57 -7.08
CA HIS A 677 -11.02 -15.82 -7.81
C HIS A 677 -10.19 -17.01 -7.28
N GLN A 678 -9.13 -16.78 -6.50
CA GLN A 678 -8.38 -17.83 -5.80
C GLN A 678 -8.80 -17.95 -4.33
N SER A 679 -8.62 -19.14 -3.72
CA SER A 679 -8.98 -19.37 -2.32
C SER A 679 -8.19 -18.48 -1.35
N CYS A 680 -8.92 -17.63 -0.62
CA CYS A 680 -8.38 -16.72 0.39
C CYS A 680 -7.97 -17.42 1.70
N VAL A 681 -8.08 -18.74 1.78
CA VAL A 681 -7.74 -19.52 2.99
C VAL A 681 -6.23 -19.75 3.07
N ARG A 682 -5.60 -19.19 4.11
CA ARG A 682 -4.27 -19.54 4.63
C ARG A 682 -4.32 -19.44 6.16
N PRO A 683 -4.61 -20.53 6.90
CA PRO A 683 -5.05 -20.43 8.29
C PRO A 683 -4.00 -19.87 9.25
N GLU A 684 -2.70 -20.09 9.03
CA GLU A 684 -1.65 -19.52 9.88
C GLU A 684 -1.60 -17.99 9.78
N TYR A 685 -1.59 -17.46 8.55
CA TYR A 685 -1.66 -16.02 8.28
C TYR A 685 -2.94 -15.40 8.87
N LEU A 686 -4.10 -16.01 8.59
CA LEU A 686 -5.40 -15.52 9.05
C LEU A 686 -5.48 -15.50 10.59
N LEU A 687 -4.87 -16.46 11.27
CA LEU A 687 -4.82 -16.51 12.74
C LEU A 687 -3.98 -15.37 13.31
N LEU A 688 -2.77 -15.17 12.79
CA LEU A 688 -1.85 -14.13 13.27
C LEU A 688 -2.40 -12.72 13.02
N GLU A 689 -2.96 -12.47 11.84
CA GLU A 689 -3.54 -11.17 11.51
C GLU A 689 -4.82 -10.90 12.33
N SER A 690 -5.62 -11.93 12.61
CA SER A 690 -6.78 -11.79 13.49
C SER A 690 -6.37 -11.46 14.93
N GLN A 691 -5.32 -12.10 15.47
CA GLN A 691 -4.79 -11.74 16.79
C GLN A 691 -4.31 -10.30 16.83
N ARG A 692 -3.59 -9.84 15.80
CA ARG A 692 -3.05 -8.47 15.69
C ARG A 692 -4.17 -7.43 15.69
N LEU A 693 -5.17 -7.58 14.81
CA LEU A 693 -6.26 -6.61 14.67
C LEU A 693 -7.18 -6.58 15.89
N LEU A 694 -7.50 -7.75 16.48
CA LEU A 694 -8.32 -7.81 17.70
C LEU A 694 -7.59 -7.27 18.95
N ALA A 695 -6.25 -7.37 18.98
CA ALA A 695 -5.45 -6.75 20.04
C ALA A 695 -5.40 -5.22 19.89
N LEU A 696 -5.25 -4.71 18.66
CA LEU A 696 -5.31 -3.27 18.35
C LEU A 696 -6.70 -2.67 18.64
N GLN A 697 -7.78 -3.39 18.33
CA GLN A 697 -9.14 -2.98 18.69
C GLN A 697 -9.26 -2.82 20.22
N LYS A 698 -8.81 -3.84 20.97
CA LYS A 698 -8.84 -3.84 22.44
C LYS A 698 -8.00 -2.71 23.06
N GLU A 699 -6.88 -2.34 22.45
CA GLU A 699 -6.09 -1.17 22.87
C GLU A 699 -6.86 0.15 22.64
N LYS A 700 -7.55 0.29 21.49
CA LYS A 700 -8.39 1.47 21.22
C LYS A 700 -9.59 1.59 22.17
N GLU A 701 -10.19 0.47 22.57
CA GLU A 701 -11.27 0.41 23.58
C GLU A 701 -10.76 0.73 25.00
N ASN A 702 -9.63 0.14 25.38
CA ASN A 702 -9.07 0.17 26.73
C ASN A 702 -7.58 0.55 26.66
N PRO A 703 -7.25 1.82 26.40
CA PRO A 703 -5.86 2.25 26.30
C PRO A 703 -5.14 1.99 27.63
N PRO A 704 -3.86 1.55 27.61
CA PRO A 704 -3.09 1.35 28.82
C PRO A 704 -3.01 2.67 29.60
N ALA A 705 -3.26 2.62 30.91
CA ALA A 705 -3.21 3.80 31.76
C ALA A 705 -1.85 4.49 31.64
N ASP A 706 -1.86 5.80 31.39
CA ASP A 706 -0.68 6.60 31.09
C ASP A 706 0.44 6.40 32.13
N GLN A 707 1.52 5.73 31.71
CA GLN A 707 2.65 5.40 32.58
C GLN A 707 3.59 6.62 32.69
N GLY A 708 3.10 7.64 33.39
CA GLY A 708 3.78 8.92 33.54
C GLY A 708 5.19 8.80 34.13
N ASN A 709 6.15 9.34 33.38
CA ASN A 709 7.60 9.35 33.60
C ASN A 709 8.34 8.00 33.50
N PRO A 710 9.53 7.97 32.86
CA PRO A 710 10.30 6.76 32.66
C PRO A 710 10.90 6.26 33.98
N SER A 711 10.48 5.06 34.40
CA SER A 711 11.26 4.26 35.34
C SER A 711 12.36 3.53 34.56
N THR A 712 13.61 3.74 34.96
CA THR A 712 14.82 3.22 34.31
C THR A 712 14.69 1.71 34.00
N PRO A 713 15.07 1.23 32.79
CA PRO A 713 15.03 -0.19 32.47
C PRO A 713 15.94 -0.98 33.42
N THR A 714 15.34 -1.79 34.29
CA THR A 714 16.05 -2.56 35.32
C THR A 714 17.02 -3.55 34.70
N GLN A 715 18.28 -3.52 35.12
CA GLN A 715 19.29 -4.43 34.61
C GLN A 715 19.08 -5.86 35.14
N GLY A 716 18.95 -6.82 34.23
CA GLY A 716 19.46 -8.19 34.38
C GLY A 716 18.72 -9.15 35.32
N ALA A 717 17.90 -10.01 34.73
CA ALA A 717 17.81 -11.41 35.14
C ALA A 717 17.92 -12.27 33.88
N GLY A 718 18.76 -13.31 33.90
CA GLY A 718 19.10 -14.09 32.71
C GLY A 718 17.98 -15.03 32.26
N ALA A 719 17.97 -15.37 30.97
CA ALA A 719 17.18 -16.50 30.48
C ALA A 719 17.81 -17.82 30.94
N GLU A 720 17.01 -18.69 31.55
CA GLU A 720 17.38 -20.09 31.83
C GLU A 720 16.25 -20.99 31.32
N ALA A 721 16.59 -21.88 30.38
CA ALA A 721 15.63 -22.74 29.71
C ALA A 721 15.62 -24.16 30.31
N ALA A 722 14.43 -24.68 30.61
CA ALA A 722 14.23 -26.06 31.03
C ALA A 722 12.89 -26.59 30.50
N ALA A 723 12.83 -27.88 30.16
CA ALA A 723 11.67 -28.50 29.52
C ALA A 723 11.21 -29.78 30.22
N ALA A 724 9.88 -29.96 30.32
CA ALA A 724 9.16 -31.22 30.56
C ALA A 724 9.40 -31.92 31.93
N PRO A 725 8.66 -33.01 32.26
CA PRO A 725 7.24 -33.34 32.02
C PRO A 725 6.48 -33.71 33.32
N ALA A 726 5.15 -33.96 33.26
CA ALA A 726 4.41 -34.57 34.40
C ALA A 726 3.13 -35.36 34.00
N ALA A 727 2.96 -36.56 34.57
CA ALA A 727 1.75 -37.41 34.65
C ALA A 727 2.02 -38.59 35.63
N PRO A 728 1.04 -39.37 36.16
CA PRO A 728 -0.43 -39.27 36.14
C PRO A 728 -1.05 -39.16 37.58
N ALA A 729 -2.21 -39.79 37.89
CA ALA A 729 -3.21 -39.27 38.86
C ALA A 729 -3.63 -40.13 40.10
N ALA A 730 -4.26 -39.44 41.09
CA ALA A 730 -5.27 -39.88 42.11
C ALA A 730 -4.82 -40.78 43.31
N PRO A 731 -5.63 -41.04 44.39
CA PRO A 731 -7.00 -40.56 44.76
C PRO A 731 -7.31 -40.18 46.27
N ALA A 732 -8.38 -39.37 46.48
CA ALA A 732 -9.47 -39.36 47.51
C ALA A 732 -9.33 -39.51 49.08
N ALA A 733 -9.81 -38.46 49.80
CA ALA A 733 -10.75 -38.42 50.99
C ALA A 733 -10.36 -39.08 52.36
N PRO A 734 -11.12 -38.96 53.52
CA PRO A 734 -12.41 -38.25 53.79
C PRO A 734 -12.58 -37.50 55.17
N ALA A 735 -13.80 -36.95 55.41
CA ALA A 735 -14.56 -36.78 56.68
C ALA A 735 -14.38 -35.55 57.64
N ALA A 736 -15.43 -35.31 58.46
CA ALA A 736 -15.69 -34.18 59.40
C ALA A 736 -16.02 -34.76 60.84
N PRO A 737 -16.74 -34.14 61.83
CA PRO A 737 -17.47 -32.85 61.93
C PRO A 737 -17.36 -32.08 63.30
N ALA A 738 -18.04 -30.92 63.46
CA ALA A 738 -18.79 -30.48 64.67
C ALA A 738 -19.48 -29.09 64.50
N ALA A 739 -20.52 -28.82 65.30
CA ALA A 739 -21.33 -27.58 65.41
C ALA A 739 -21.83 -27.44 66.89
N PRO A 740 -22.74 -26.54 67.35
CA PRO A 740 -23.56 -25.49 66.69
C PRO A 740 -23.39 -24.11 67.41
N SER A 741 -24.32 -23.15 67.65
CA SER A 741 -25.79 -22.94 67.43
C SER A 741 -26.19 -21.47 67.68
N ALA A 742 -27.31 -21.02 67.06
CA ALA A 742 -28.18 -19.88 67.47
C ALA A 742 -27.60 -18.44 67.36
N THR A 743 -28.33 -17.39 66.97
CA THR A 743 -29.71 -17.18 66.43
C THR A 743 -29.75 -15.79 65.71
N ASP A 744 -30.79 -15.26 65.05
CA ASP A 744 -32.21 -15.60 64.92
C ASP A 744 -32.82 -15.09 63.56
N ALA A 745 -34.15 -15.16 63.40
CA ALA A 745 -34.97 -14.64 62.27
C ALA A 745 -36.27 -13.97 62.81
N PRO A 746 -37.36 -13.65 62.05
CA PRO A 746 -37.68 -13.75 60.60
C PRO A 746 -38.20 -12.38 60.03
N ALA A 747 -38.95 -12.20 58.92
CA ALA A 747 -39.74 -13.10 58.06
C ALA A 747 -40.03 -12.54 56.65
N GLU A 748 -40.49 -13.43 55.75
CA GLU A 748 -41.50 -13.26 54.65
C GLU A 748 -41.31 -12.13 53.59
N ALA A 749 -41.23 -12.35 52.26
CA ALA A 749 -41.70 -13.43 51.37
C ALA A 749 -43.25 -13.51 51.25
N PRO A 750 -43.89 -14.21 50.27
CA PRO A 750 -43.32 -15.17 49.30
C PRO A 750 -43.93 -15.21 47.86
N LYS A 751 -43.37 -16.10 46.99
CA LYS A 751 -44.05 -16.84 45.88
C LYS A 751 -44.63 -16.02 44.69
N SER A 752 -45.00 -16.57 43.53
CA SER A 752 -44.67 -17.80 42.74
C SER A 752 -45.44 -17.67 41.40
N ASN A 753 -45.27 -18.47 40.34
CA ASN A 753 -44.63 -19.78 40.17
C ASN A 753 -44.24 -19.97 38.70
#